data_AF-A0AB39YEI1-F1
#
_entry.id   AF-A0AB39YEI1-F1
#
_cell.length_a   1.000
_cell.length_b   1.000
_cell.length_c   1.000
_cell.angle_alpha   90.00
_cell.angle_beta   90.00
_cell.angle_gamma   90.00
#
_symmetry.space_group_name_H-M   'P 1'
#
loop_
_entity.id
_entity.type
_entity.pdbx_description
1 polymer ?
#
loop_
_entity_poly.entity_id
_entity_poly.type
_entity_poly.pdbx_seq_one_letter_code
_entity_poly.pdbx_strand_id
1 'polypeptide(L)'
;MEEQRSGTFDEELAALAADLRRLRIERGNPSYRDLVTRAVRSGAGIQLSPATQSDAFNGRRLVRVDTLMGLVRILHAYDEYGEERTVPAHNAPELADWRRRWRALAELQSVGTARARTAAVTAQEVPEPRKAPDAPETPTAPAPPAAPARPPAEQPAGPAPYTFAFRLAGHDQAVRDVAFSPDGRYLASADRTTVRLWETATGERAGLPRPGTAPVAFTADGLLLTVDATVRSVVHRFDPAESSAASPLAGPGPRVRAMACDAEGAELATLDAEGAVHLWDLLSGHLHFTPGEGRFTTARFTHDGRLLAVDTGARVWDLSEERPVGQTLHEPESAVAVTALSPGGGVLALGRRDGTIALREGRRERPLAGHAQAVTALAFSPDGTLLAGAAADGTVRFWDTATGRPVGSLLGDHGADVNAVAFSADGRMFATASGDRTVLLYTRAFTGGDTPLAARALAVALRMRRAVQLPPVTAGRPLVRTAFSPDGWSIAATTGDLSVRLWDPVSRSPRWPRLAEPSVLPWGLAFSPDGALLATASGDRSVCLHDAASGAVLREIRTRHSGALKRLAFSPDGQLLATGSTDTTARLWDPHTGKGVGQALRGHGNEVVGICFSPDGRLLATSGADGGVRLWDPRTQQQLRAPFDGHRGTVWAVSFAPDGRVLATAGADATVRLWDPVRGVQLGAPLSGHASAVHELAFSPDGQLLASAGEDGVALLWDPVTGERVGSALTGHEGAVGGLAFSPDGSLLATAGRDGTLRRWIIATV
;
A
#
# COMPACT_ATOMS: atom_id res chain seq x y z
N MET A 1 21.37 -37.95 -20.50
CA MET A 1 20.09 -37.87 -19.74
C MET A 1 19.45 -36.49 -19.75
N GLU A 2 20.21 -35.39 -19.64
CA GLU A 2 19.66 -34.02 -19.70
C GLU A 2 19.27 -33.62 -21.14
N GLU A 3 20.10 -33.91 -22.13
CA GLU A 3 19.76 -33.80 -23.56
C GLU A 3 18.59 -34.71 -23.97
N GLN A 4 18.52 -35.93 -23.41
CA GLN A 4 17.39 -36.86 -23.65
C GLN A 4 16.05 -36.36 -23.06
N ARG A 5 16.09 -35.53 -22.01
CA ARG A 5 14.88 -34.99 -21.34
C ARG A 5 14.42 -33.65 -21.90
N SER A 6 15.35 -32.79 -22.31
CA SER A 6 15.00 -31.60 -23.12
C SER A 6 14.46 -32.03 -24.48
N GLY A 7 15.08 -33.05 -25.10
CA GLY A 7 14.58 -33.64 -26.34
C GLY A 7 13.16 -34.18 -26.21
N THR A 8 12.82 -34.86 -25.11
CA THR A 8 11.45 -35.38 -24.89
C THR A 8 10.41 -34.28 -24.62
N PHE A 9 10.77 -33.17 -23.96
CA PHE A 9 9.82 -32.04 -23.81
C PHE A 9 9.53 -31.36 -25.15
N ASP A 10 10.55 -31.08 -25.94
CA ASP A 10 10.40 -30.42 -27.24
C ASP A 10 9.68 -31.33 -28.25
N GLU A 11 9.93 -32.65 -28.21
CA GLU A 11 9.22 -33.65 -29.01
C GLU A 11 7.74 -33.74 -28.64
N GLU A 12 7.40 -33.81 -27.35
CA GLU A 12 6.01 -33.87 -26.88
C GLU A 12 5.25 -32.55 -27.13
N LEU A 13 5.93 -31.40 -27.03
CA LEU A 13 5.35 -30.09 -27.36
C LEU A 13 5.07 -29.97 -28.86
N ALA A 14 5.99 -30.47 -29.69
CA ALA A 14 5.80 -30.53 -31.14
C ALA A 14 4.65 -31.49 -31.51
N ALA A 15 4.51 -32.62 -30.81
CA ALA A 15 3.43 -33.58 -31.00
C ALA A 15 2.06 -32.96 -30.63
N LEU A 16 1.96 -32.27 -29.50
CA LEU A 16 0.75 -31.56 -29.09
C LEU A 16 0.33 -30.49 -30.12
N ALA A 17 1.30 -29.72 -30.63
CA ALA A 17 1.05 -28.73 -31.67
C ALA A 17 0.65 -29.35 -33.02
N ALA A 18 1.23 -30.51 -33.37
CA ALA A 18 0.85 -31.27 -34.57
C ALA A 18 -0.59 -31.77 -34.49
N ASP A 19 -1.01 -32.30 -33.35
CA ASP A 19 -2.39 -32.74 -33.13
C ASP A 19 -3.36 -31.57 -33.13
N LEU A 20 -2.96 -30.40 -32.62
CA LEU A 20 -3.82 -29.22 -32.59
C LEU A 20 -4.04 -28.68 -34.02
N ARG A 21 -2.99 -28.73 -34.85
CA ARG A 21 -3.10 -28.44 -36.29
C ARG A 21 -3.96 -29.46 -37.02
N ARG A 22 -3.84 -30.75 -36.69
CA ARG A 22 -4.67 -31.81 -37.27
C ARG A 22 -6.15 -31.58 -36.94
N LEU A 23 -6.46 -31.34 -35.66
CA LEU A 23 -7.82 -31.00 -35.23
C LEU A 23 -8.35 -29.76 -35.96
N ARG A 24 -7.53 -28.73 -36.16
CA ARG A 24 -7.94 -27.54 -36.93
C ARG A 24 -8.30 -27.89 -38.38
N ILE A 25 -7.56 -28.77 -39.03
CA ILE A 25 -7.83 -29.21 -40.40
C ILE A 25 -9.11 -30.05 -40.46
N GLU A 26 -9.29 -30.99 -39.52
CA GLU A 26 -10.48 -31.84 -39.39
C GLU A 26 -11.77 -31.04 -39.14
N ARG A 27 -11.65 -29.77 -38.73
CA ARG A 27 -12.75 -28.88 -38.36
C ARG A 27 -12.97 -27.75 -39.38
N GLY A 28 -12.63 -27.98 -40.64
CA GLY A 28 -12.83 -27.01 -41.73
C GLY A 28 -11.75 -25.92 -41.85
N ASN A 29 -10.64 -26.04 -41.11
CA ASN A 29 -9.50 -25.12 -41.13
C ASN A 29 -9.85 -23.61 -40.94
N PRO A 30 -10.57 -23.25 -39.86
CA PRO A 30 -10.96 -21.86 -39.59
C PRO A 30 -9.71 -20.95 -39.46
N SER A 31 -9.81 -19.70 -39.91
CA SER A 31 -8.70 -18.75 -39.78
C SER A 31 -8.53 -18.29 -38.32
N TYR A 32 -7.37 -17.74 -37.97
CA TYR A 32 -7.16 -17.14 -36.64
C TYR A 32 -8.20 -16.08 -36.29
N ARG A 33 -8.67 -15.33 -37.30
CA ARG A 33 -9.70 -14.31 -37.12
C ARG A 33 -11.06 -14.93 -36.80
N ASP A 34 -11.38 -16.08 -37.38
CA ASP A 34 -12.64 -16.79 -37.15
C ASP A 34 -12.69 -17.38 -35.75
N LEU A 35 -11.55 -17.91 -35.27
CA LEU A 35 -11.41 -18.41 -33.90
C LEU A 35 -11.63 -17.30 -32.86
N VAL A 36 -11.04 -16.11 -33.07
CA VAL A 36 -11.22 -14.95 -32.19
C VAL A 36 -12.67 -14.46 -32.22
N THR A 37 -13.25 -14.34 -33.41
CA THR A 37 -14.62 -13.86 -33.57
C THR A 37 -15.62 -14.81 -32.90
N ARG A 38 -15.40 -16.12 -33.02
CA ARG A 38 -16.22 -17.14 -32.34
C ARG A 38 -16.03 -17.12 -30.83
N ALA A 39 -14.81 -16.90 -30.34
CA ALA A 39 -14.52 -16.78 -28.92
C ALA A 39 -15.23 -15.58 -28.26
N VAL A 40 -15.34 -14.46 -28.98
CA VAL A 40 -16.11 -13.29 -28.53
C VAL A 40 -17.62 -13.55 -28.57
N ARG A 41 -18.11 -14.19 -29.64
CA ARG A 41 -19.56 -14.48 -29.82
C ARG A 41 -20.10 -15.56 -28.88
N SER A 42 -19.27 -16.47 -28.39
CA SER A 42 -19.71 -17.57 -27.54
C SER A 42 -20.13 -17.14 -26.14
N GLY A 43 -19.80 -15.90 -25.71
CA GLY A 43 -20.07 -15.40 -24.36
C GLY A 43 -19.27 -16.12 -23.25
N ALA A 44 -18.43 -17.09 -23.61
CA ALA A 44 -17.74 -17.97 -22.66
C ALA A 44 -16.43 -17.38 -22.08
N GLY A 45 -16.22 -16.07 -22.21
CA GLY A 45 -15.04 -15.37 -21.65
C GLY A 45 -13.67 -15.77 -22.25
N ILE A 46 -13.64 -16.46 -23.39
CA ILE A 46 -12.41 -17.02 -23.96
C ILE A 46 -11.55 -15.92 -24.62
N GLN A 47 -10.42 -15.58 -24.00
CA GLN A 47 -9.46 -14.59 -24.53
C GLN A 47 -8.44 -15.25 -25.47
N LEU A 48 -8.54 -14.99 -26.77
CA LEU A 48 -7.59 -15.49 -27.79
C LEU A 48 -6.86 -14.33 -28.46
N SER A 49 -5.54 -14.22 -28.24
CA SER A 49 -4.69 -13.30 -29.01
C SER A 49 -4.09 -13.98 -30.25
N PRO A 50 -3.73 -13.23 -31.31
CA PRO A 50 -3.02 -13.81 -32.46
C PRO A 50 -1.65 -14.41 -32.11
N ALA A 51 -0.93 -13.81 -31.16
CA ALA A 51 0.38 -14.31 -30.71
C ALA A 51 0.27 -15.65 -29.98
N THR A 52 -0.67 -15.77 -29.05
CA THR A 52 -0.90 -17.01 -28.29
C THR A 52 -1.44 -18.14 -29.17
N GLN A 53 -2.22 -17.81 -30.20
CA GLN A 53 -2.63 -18.79 -31.22
C GLN A 53 -1.43 -19.29 -32.02
N SER A 54 -0.59 -18.37 -32.51
CA SER A 54 0.64 -18.74 -33.21
C SER A 54 1.53 -19.64 -32.36
N ASP A 55 1.71 -19.35 -31.07
CA ASP A 55 2.55 -20.14 -30.19
C ASP A 55 1.98 -21.56 -29.96
N ALA A 56 0.66 -21.69 -29.79
CA ALA A 56 -0.01 -22.97 -29.63
C ALA A 56 0.08 -23.86 -30.88
N PHE A 57 -0.19 -23.31 -32.08
CA PHE A 57 -0.17 -24.09 -33.33
C PHE A 57 1.24 -24.36 -33.86
N ASN A 58 2.24 -23.57 -33.46
CA ASN A 58 3.63 -23.76 -33.87
C ASN A 58 4.46 -24.54 -32.84
N GLY A 59 3.94 -24.77 -31.63
CA GLY A 59 4.66 -25.49 -30.57
C GLY A 59 5.92 -24.77 -30.09
N ARG A 60 5.98 -23.44 -30.24
CA ARG A 60 7.18 -22.64 -29.87
C ARG A 60 7.37 -22.51 -28.36
N ARG A 61 6.26 -22.55 -27.63
CA ARG A 61 6.22 -22.47 -26.17
C ARG A 61 4.92 -23.10 -25.67
N LEU A 62 4.98 -23.77 -24.52
CA LEU A 62 3.78 -24.25 -23.85
C LEU A 62 2.88 -23.07 -23.47
N VAL A 63 1.68 -23.02 -24.04
CA VAL A 63 0.67 -21.99 -23.74
C VAL A 63 -0.09 -22.35 -22.45
N ARG A 64 -0.76 -21.36 -21.84
CA ARG A 64 -1.60 -21.60 -20.65
C ARG A 64 -2.71 -22.61 -20.96
N VAL A 65 -3.09 -23.41 -19.97
CA VAL A 65 -4.14 -24.42 -20.13
C VAL A 65 -5.45 -23.80 -20.61
N ASP A 66 -5.84 -22.64 -20.07
CA ASP A 66 -7.07 -21.94 -20.48
C ASP A 66 -7.05 -21.51 -21.94
N THR A 67 -5.86 -21.14 -22.44
CA THR A 67 -5.68 -20.76 -23.86
C THR A 67 -5.75 -22.00 -24.76
N LEU A 68 -5.12 -23.11 -24.36
CA LEU A 68 -5.20 -24.37 -25.11
C LEU A 68 -6.63 -24.91 -25.12
N MET A 69 -7.26 -25.00 -23.95
CA MET A 69 -8.63 -25.48 -23.80
C MET A 69 -9.63 -24.55 -24.50
N GLY A 70 -9.41 -23.24 -24.43
CA GLY A 70 -10.17 -22.25 -25.20
C GLY A 70 -10.08 -22.52 -26.71
N LEU A 71 -8.88 -22.78 -27.23
CA LEU A 71 -8.69 -23.09 -28.65
C LEU A 71 -9.36 -24.40 -29.05
N VAL A 72 -9.18 -25.48 -28.28
CA VAL A 72 -9.78 -26.78 -28.58
C VAL A 72 -11.30 -26.69 -28.51
N ARG A 73 -11.87 -25.99 -27.52
CA ARG A 73 -13.33 -25.76 -27.42
C ARG A 73 -13.88 -25.02 -28.63
N ILE A 74 -13.20 -23.97 -29.09
CA ILE A 74 -13.63 -23.23 -30.28
C ILE A 74 -13.48 -24.09 -31.55
N LEU A 75 -12.45 -24.92 -31.65
CA LEU A 75 -12.29 -25.85 -32.78
C LEU A 75 -13.36 -26.95 -32.80
N HIS A 76 -13.74 -27.50 -31.65
CA HIS A 76 -14.85 -28.46 -31.55
C HIS A 76 -16.24 -27.80 -31.75
N ALA A 77 -16.31 -26.47 -31.74
CA ALA A 77 -17.49 -25.73 -32.14
C ALA A 77 -17.63 -25.59 -33.66
N TYR A 78 -16.74 -26.20 -34.44
CA TYR A 78 -16.88 -26.39 -35.88
C TYR A 78 -17.06 -27.88 -36.18
N ASP A 79 -17.87 -28.23 -37.16
CA ASP A 79 -17.94 -29.61 -37.63
C ASP A 79 -16.96 -29.91 -38.78
N GLU A 80 -17.03 -31.12 -39.33
CA GLU A 80 -16.13 -31.58 -40.39
C GLU A 80 -16.25 -30.77 -41.69
N TYR A 81 -17.35 -30.02 -41.86
CA TYR A 81 -17.59 -29.12 -43.00
C TYR A 81 -17.33 -27.64 -42.66
N GLY A 82 -16.91 -27.34 -41.42
CA GLY A 82 -16.68 -25.97 -40.95
C GLY A 82 -17.95 -25.21 -40.56
N GLU A 83 -19.07 -25.91 -40.35
CA GLU A 83 -20.32 -25.30 -39.89
C GLU A 83 -20.32 -25.10 -38.37
N GLU A 84 -20.88 -23.99 -37.91
CA GLU A 84 -20.83 -23.58 -36.50
C GLU A 84 -21.79 -24.42 -35.63
N ARG A 85 -21.27 -24.96 -34.53
CA ARG A 85 -21.99 -25.68 -33.48
C ARG A 85 -21.84 -25.00 -32.12
N THR A 86 -22.63 -25.45 -31.15
CA THR A 86 -22.52 -25.01 -29.75
C THR A 86 -21.13 -25.31 -29.21
N VAL A 87 -20.52 -24.32 -28.56
CA VAL A 87 -19.19 -24.48 -27.95
C VAL A 87 -19.27 -25.46 -26.78
N PRO A 88 -18.48 -26.53 -26.75
CA PRO A 88 -18.47 -27.47 -25.64
C PRO A 88 -18.07 -26.81 -24.31
N ALA A 89 -18.64 -27.33 -23.22
CA ALA A 89 -18.24 -26.96 -21.86
C ALA A 89 -16.76 -27.33 -21.61
N HIS A 90 -16.09 -26.58 -20.73
CA HIS A 90 -14.66 -26.79 -20.46
C HIS A 90 -14.33 -28.22 -20.02
N ASN A 91 -15.27 -28.89 -19.32
CA ASN A 91 -15.12 -30.25 -18.79
C ASN A 91 -15.67 -31.37 -19.70
N ALA A 92 -16.02 -31.08 -20.96
CA ALA A 92 -16.57 -32.10 -21.84
C ALA A 92 -15.61 -33.32 -21.96
N PRO A 93 -16.15 -34.55 -22.06
CA PRO A 93 -15.34 -35.77 -22.08
C PRO A 93 -14.40 -35.83 -23.30
N GLU A 94 -14.80 -35.26 -24.43
CA GLU A 94 -13.99 -35.10 -25.65
C GLU A 94 -12.73 -34.23 -25.48
N LEU A 95 -12.66 -33.43 -24.41
CA LEU A 95 -11.53 -32.56 -24.07
C LEU A 95 -10.56 -33.20 -23.05
N ALA A 96 -10.88 -34.40 -22.54
CA ALA A 96 -10.13 -35.04 -21.45
C ALA A 96 -8.68 -35.40 -21.83
N ASP A 97 -8.47 -35.85 -23.07
CA ASP A 97 -7.13 -36.23 -23.54
C ASP A 97 -6.22 -35.02 -23.76
N TRP A 98 -6.79 -33.89 -24.18
CA TRP A 98 -6.07 -32.61 -24.28
C TRP A 98 -5.58 -32.13 -22.92
N ARG A 99 -6.44 -32.21 -21.88
CA ARG A 99 -6.06 -31.87 -20.49
C ARG A 99 -4.96 -32.79 -19.97
N ARG A 100 -5.08 -34.10 -20.21
CA ARG A 100 -4.09 -35.09 -19.76
C ARG A 100 -2.71 -34.83 -20.37
N ARG A 101 -2.65 -34.56 -21.67
CA ARG A 101 -1.38 -34.29 -22.39
C ARG A 101 -0.74 -32.97 -21.98
N TRP A 102 -1.54 -31.91 -21.80
CA TRP A 102 -1.01 -30.64 -21.31
C TRP A 102 -0.41 -30.76 -19.90
N ARG A 103 -1.05 -31.53 -19.00
CA ARG A 103 -0.51 -31.78 -17.65
C ARG A 103 0.83 -32.51 -17.69
N ALA A 104 0.96 -33.54 -18.53
CA ALA A 104 2.23 -34.25 -18.69
C ALA A 104 3.36 -33.32 -19.18
N LEU A 105 3.06 -32.40 -20.09
CA LEU A 105 3.99 -31.37 -20.57
C LEU A 105 4.35 -30.33 -19.50
N ALA A 106 3.37 -29.87 -18.71
CA ALA A 106 3.60 -28.95 -17.61
C ALA A 106 4.48 -29.56 -16.50
N GLU A 107 4.29 -30.85 -16.21
CA GLU A 107 5.13 -31.61 -15.29
C GLU A 107 6.58 -31.69 -15.78
N LEU A 108 6.79 -32.01 -17.07
CA LEU A 108 8.12 -32.04 -17.67
C LEU A 108 8.84 -30.68 -17.62
N GLN A 109 8.11 -29.57 -17.81
CA GLN A 109 8.66 -28.22 -17.74
C GLN A 109 9.03 -27.78 -16.31
N SER A 110 8.21 -28.18 -15.32
CA SER A 110 8.41 -27.82 -13.91
C SER A 110 9.66 -28.47 -13.30
N VAL A 111 9.97 -29.70 -13.72
CA VAL A 111 11.15 -30.45 -13.25
C VAL A 111 12.46 -29.90 -13.85
N GLY A 112 12.44 -29.45 -15.11
CA GLY A 112 13.60 -28.84 -15.76
C GLY A 112 13.99 -27.48 -15.16
N THR A 113 12.99 -26.65 -14.84
CA THR A 113 13.20 -25.32 -14.24
C THR A 113 13.65 -25.38 -12.77
N ALA A 114 13.20 -26.39 -12.01
CA ALA A 114 13.63 -26.63 -10.64
C ALA A 114 15.11 -27.03 -10.53
N ARG A 115 15.62 -27.88 -11.45
CA ARG A 115 17.03 -28.34 -11.42
C ARG A 115 18.02 -27.31 -11.94
N ALA A 116 17.66 -26.52 -12.95
CA ALA A 116 18.48 -25.40 -13.42
C ALA A 116 18.73 -24.36 -12.31
N ARG A 117 17.74 -24.16 -11.42
CA ARG A 117 17.87 -23.32 -10.23
C ARG A 117 18.78 -23.94 -9.17
N THR A 118 18.73 -25.26 -8.97
CA THR A 118 19.64 -25.94 -8.04
C THR A 118 21.10 -25.88 -8.51
N ALA A 119 21.36 -26.05 -9.81
CA ALA A 119 22.70 -25.98 -10.39
C ALA A 119 23.32 -24.57 -10.30
N ALA A 120 22.50 -23.51 -10.40
CA ALA A 120 22.94 -22.13 -10.20
C ALA A 120 23.33 -21.83 -8.73
N VAL A 121 22.76 -22.56 -7.77
CA VAL A 121 23.07 -22.41 -6.33
C VAL A 121 24.36 -23.16 -5.95
N THR A 122 24.65 -24.31 -6.56
CA THR A 122 25.86 -25.08 -6.26
C THR A 122 27.17 -24.45 -6.79
N ALA A 123 27.08 -23.47 -7.70
CA ALA A 123 28.26 -22.81 -8.27
C ALA A 123 28.83 -21.68 -7.40
N GLN A 124 28.24 -21.38 -6.23
CA GLN A 124 28.59 -20.21 -5.41
C GLN A 124 29.28 -20.51 -4.06
N GLU A 125 29.66 -21.75 -3.74
CA GLU A 125 30.37 -22.05 -2.49
C GLU A 125 31.90 -22.14 -2.65
N VAL A 126 32.60 -21.17 -2.09
CA VAL A 126 34.06 -21.17 -1.82
C VAL A 126 34.31 -21.86 -0.48
N PRO A 127 35.30 -22.77 -0.31
CA PRO A 127 35.50 -23.45 0.97
C PRO A 127 36.54 -22.73 1.85
N GLU A 128 36.21 -22.51 3.13
CA GLU A 128 37.16 -22.13 4.19
C GLU A 128 37.70 -23.36 4.98
N PRO A 129 38.87 -23.25 5.63
CA PRO A 129 39.69 -24.41 6.00
C PRO A 129 39.33 -25.03 7.37
N ARG A 130 39.55 -26.35 7.43
CA ARG A 130 39.33 -27.23 8.59
C ARG A 130 40.28 -26.92 9.77
N LYS A 131 39.75 -26.93 10.99
CA LYS A 131 40.52 -27.07 12.25
C LYS A 131 40.36 -28.49 12.83
N ALA A 132 41.47 -28.97 13.41
CA ALA A 132 41.68 -30.31 13.99
C ALA A 132 41.20 -30.41 15.48
N PRO A 133 41.13 -31.62 16.07
CA PRO A 133 40.16 -31.95 17.12
C PRO A 133 40.69 -31.99 18.57
N ASP A 134 39.71 -31.81 19.48
CA ASP A 134 39.45 -32.37 20.82
C ASP A 134 40.46 -32.35 21.99
N ALA A 135 40.00 -31.80 23.12
CA ALA A 135 40.36 -32.18 24.50
C ALA A 135 39.13 -31.99 25.44
N PRO A 136 39.01 -32.75 26.56
CA PRO A 136 37.71 -33.11 27.14
C PRO A 136 37.20 -32.20 28.28
N GLU A 137 35.91 -32.39 28.55
CA GLU A 137 34.96 -31.61 29.36
C GLU A 137 35.26 -31.45 30.86
N THR A 138 34.77 -30.34 31.44
CA THR A 138 34.48 -30.17 32.87
C THR A 138 33.08 -29.57 33.04
N PRO A 139 32.26 -30.03 34.01
CA PRO A 139 30.84 -29.67 34.06
C PRO A 139 30.63 -28.33 34.76
N THR A 140 29.95 -27.40 34.08
CA THR A 140 29.47 -26.13 34.68
C THR A 140 27.95 -26.04 34.56
N ALA A 141 27.35 -25.49 35.63
CA ALA A 141 25.92 -25.40 35.95
C ALA A 141 25.01 -24.81 34.83
N PRO A 142 23.69 -25.07 34.84
CA PRO A 142 22.82 -24.74 33.71
C PRO A 142 22.66 -23.22 33.57
N ALA A 143 22.91 -22.72 32.36
CA ALA A 143 22.63 -21.34 31.98
C ALA A 143 21.12 -21.06 31.95
N PRO A 144 20.66 -19.83 32.27
CA PRO A 144 19.26 -19.45 32.18
C PRO A 144 18.77 -19.52 30.72
N PRO A 145 17.46 -19.73 30.48
CA PRO A 145 16.93 -19.91 29.12
C PRO A 145 17.23 -18.69 28.26
N ALA A 146 17.73 -18.95 27.05
CA ALA A 146 18.04 -17.94 26.06
C ALA A 146 16.81 -17.05 25.80
N ALA A 147 17.01 -15.72 25.90
CA ALA A 147 16.02 -14.75 25.49
C ALA A 147 15.62 -15.01 24.02
N PRO A 148 14.33 -14.85 23.66
CA PRO A 148 13.88 -15.06 22.29
C PRO A 148 14.68 -14.14 21.35
N ALA A 149 15.17 -14.72 20.26
CA ALA A 149 15.95 -14.02 19.26
C ALA A 149 15.19 -12.75 18.80
N ARG A 150 15.85 -11.60 18.98
CA ARG A 150 15.39 -10.29 18.53
C ARG A 150 15.11 -10.38 17.01
N PRO A 151 13.96 -9.91 16.50
CA PRO A 151 13.73 -9.88 15.07
C PRO A 151 14.82 -9.01 14.39
N PRO A 152 15.25 -9.36 13.17
CA PRO A 152 16.28 -8.61 12.46
C PRO A 152 15.83 -7.15 12.27
N ALA A 153 16.78 -6.22 12.34
CA ALA A 153 16.54 -4.79 12.15
C ALA A 153 15.78 -4.53 10.83
N GLU A 154 14.66 -3.82 10.92
CA GLU A 154 13.79 -3.47 9.79
C GLU A 154 14.59 -2.61 8.78
N GLN A 155 14.70 -3.11 7.55
CA GLN A 155 15.13 -2.28 6.42
C GLN A 155 13.97 -1.34 6.03
N PRO A 156 14.25 -0.07 5.68
CA PRO A 156 13.20 0.89 5.35
C PRO A 156 12.36 0.37 4.17
N ALA A 157 11.04 0.32 4.36
CA ALA A 157 10.10 -0.06 3.32
C ALA A 157 10.09 0.99 2.20
N GLY A 158 9.92 0.55 0.95
CA GLY A 158 9.69 1.45 -0.18
C GLY A 158 8.34 2.18 -0.10
N PRO A 159 8.05 3.10 -1.03
CA PRO A 159 6.75 3.76 -1.09
C PRO A 159 5.62 2.73 -1.22
N ALA A 160 4.47 2.99 -0.57
CA ALA A 160 3.32 2.10 -0.62
C ALA A 160 2.95 1.77 -2.08
N PRO A 161 2.64 0.50 -2.40
CA PRO A 161 2.34 0.12 -3.78
C PRO A 161 1.03 0.73 -4.31
N TYR A 162 0.17 1.23 -3.42
CA TYR A 162 -1.08 1.89 -3.76
C TYR A 162 -1.16 3.28 -3.13
N THR A 163 -1.78 4.21 -3.85
CA THR A 163 -2.04 5.60 -3.45
C THR A 163 -3.52 5.76 -3.17
N PHE A 164 -3.88 6.53 -2.15
CA PHE A 164 -5.27 6.78 -1.78
C PHE A 164 -6.04 7.43 -2.94
N ALA A 165 -7.29 6.99 -3.16
CA ALA A 165 -8.16 7.53 -4.20
C ALA A 165 -9.45 8.12 -3.60
N PHE A 166 -10.22 7.31 -2.85
CA PHE A 166 -11.53 7.73 -2.33
C PHE A 166 -11.78 7.28 -0.90
N ARG A 167 -12.50 8.13 -0.15
CA ARG A 167 -13.13 7.75 1.11
C ARG A 167 -14.62 7.58 0.92
N LEU A 168 -15.07 6.35 1.03
CA LEU A 168 -16.45 5.93 0.83
C LEU A 168 -17.12 5.90 2.22
N ALA A 169 -17.81 6.99 2.55
CA ALA A 169 -18.48 7.17 3.83
C ALA A 169 -20.00 7.01 3.67
N GLY A 170 -20.63 6.35 4.65
CA GLY A 170 -22.07 6.15 4.60
C GLY A 170 -22.64 5.02 5.41
N HIS A 171 -21.82 4.09 5.89
CA HIS A 171 -22.30 3.06 6.80
C HIS A 171 -22.61 3.66 8.17
N ASP A 172 -23.72 3.23 8.75
CA ASP A 172 -24.10 3.65 10.11
C ASP A 172 -23.38 2.80 11.18
N GLN A 173 -22.88 1.63 10.78
CA GLN A 173 -22.16 0.68 11.61
C GLN A 173 -20.76 0.36 11.04
N ALA A 174 -19.96 -0.35 11.83
CA ALA A 174 -18.64 -0.83 11.44
C ALA A 174 -18.72 -1.64 10.14
N VAL A 175 -17.92 -1.29 9.14
CA VAL A 175 -17.84 -2.04 7.88
C VAL A 175 -17.02 -3.28 8.13
N ARG A 176 -17.56 -4.44 7.80
CA ARG A 176 -16.98 -5.75 8.15
C ARG A 176 -16.38 -6.48 6.96
N ASP A 177 -16.82 -6.17 5.75
CA ASP A 177 -16.35 -6.84 4.55
C ASP A 177 -16.46 -5.95 3.30
N VAL A 178 -15.60 -6.22 2.31
CA VAL A 178 -15.53 -5.53 1.03
C VAL A 178 -15.17 -6.49 -0.10
N ALA A 179 -15.77 -6.29 -1.27
CA ALA A 179 -15.47 -7.08 -2.46
C ALA A 179 -15.55 -6.21 -3.72
N PHE A 180 -14.62 -6.42 -4.66
CA PHE A 180 -14.68 -5.81 -5.99
C PHE A 180 -15.49 -6.68 -6.95
N SER A 181 -16.19 -6.04 -7.89
CA SER A 181 -16.73 -6.73 -9.06
C SER A 181 -15.59 -7.23 -9.96
N PRO A 182 -15.79 -8.31 -10.75
CA PRO A 182 -14.75 -8.88 -11.61
C PRO A 182 -14.22 -7.90 -12.66
N ASP A 183 -15.07 -7.00 -13.15
CA ASP A 183 -14.71 -5.94 -14.10
C ASP A 183 -14.06 -4.71 -13.41
N GLY A 184 -13.98 -4.71 -12.08
CA GLY A 184 -13.45 -3.61 -11.28
C GLY A 184 -14.32 -2.36 -11.26
N ARG A 185 -15.50 -2.35 -11.90
CA ARG A 185 -16.36 -1.16 -11.98
C ARG A 185 -17.04 -0.80 -10.67
N TYR A 186 -17.35 -1.81 -9.86
CA TYR A 186 -18.05 -1.65 -8.61
C TYR A 186 -17.25 -2.20 -7.43
N LEU A 187 -17.43 -1.56 -6.28
CA LEU A 187 -17.00 -2.06 -4.98
C LEU A 187 -18.25 -2.24 -4.12
N ALA A 188 -18.44 -3.41 -3.54
CA ALA A 188 -19.44 -3.65 -2.52
C ALA A 188 -18.81 -3.56 -1.13
N SER A 189 -19.52 -2.97 -0.19
CA SER A 189 -19.14 -2.93 1.22
C SER A 189 -20.31 -3.27 2.12
N ALA A 190 -20.06 -4.02 3.19
CA ALA A 190 -21.11 -4.53 4.06
C ALA A 190 -20.84 -4.23 5.53
N ASP A 191 -21.87 -3.75 6.22
CA ASP A 191 -21.91 -3.74 7.68
C ASP A 191 -22.75 -4.92 8.21
N ARG A 192 -23.32 -4.82 9.43
CA ARG A 192 -24.15 -5.88 10.01
C ARG A 192 -25.58 -5.94 9.47
N THR A 193 -26.00 -4.93 8.72
CA THR A 193 -27.41 -4.68 8.36
C THR A 193 -27.59 -4.18 6.93
N THR A 194 -26.59 -3.48 6.38
CA THR A 194 -26.66 -2.90 5.04
C THR A 194 -25.45 -3.28 4.19
N VAL A 195 -25.72 -3.52 2.91
CA VAL A 195 -24.73 -3.61 1.85
C VAL A 195 -24.86 -2.39 0.96
N ARG A 196 -23.74 -1.74 0.66
CA ARG A 196 -23.64 -0.58 -0.21
C ARG A 196 -22.78 -0.91 -1.41
N LEU A 197 -23.12 -0.30 -2.53
CA LEU A 197 -22.39 -0.43 -3.79
C LEU A 197 -21.83 0.94 -4.18
N TRP A 198 -20.58 0.95 -4.63
CA TRP A 198 -19.85 2.16 -5.00
C TRP A 198 -19.29 2.00 -6.40
N GLU A 199 -19.38 3.03 -7.22
CA GLU A 199 -18.69 3.06 -8.49
C GLU A 199 -17.22 3.43 -8.27
N THR A 200 -16.30 2.56 -8.66
CA THR A 200 -14.87 2.69 -8.32
C THR A 200 -14.19 3.85 -9.03
N ALA A 201 -14.72 4.26 -10.18
CA ALA A 201 -14.18 5.38 -10.97
C ALA A 201 -14.50 6.75 -10.36
N THR A 202 -15.61 6.88 -9.63
CA THR A 202 -16.14 8.16 -9.13
C THR A 202 -16.14 8.22 -7.59
N GLY A 203 -16.14 7.08 -6.92
CA GLY A 203 -16.36 6.97 -5.48
C GLY A 203 -17.81 7.26 -5.06
N GLU A 204 -18.72 7.43 -6.01
CA GLU A 204 -20.14 7.69 -5.72
C GLU A 204 -20.91 6.40 -5.44
N ARG A 205 -22.07 6.56 -4.80
CA ARG A 205 -22.95 5.43 -4.48
C ARG A 205 -23.69 4.98 -5.73
N ALA A 206 -23.54 3.71 -6.08
CA ALA A 206 -24.32 3.05 -7.11
C ALA A 206 -25.65 2.55 -6.51
N GLY A 207 -26.62 3.46 -6.41
CA GLY A 207 -27.99 3.15 -5.97
C GLY A 207 -28.23 3.19 -4.45
N LEU A 208 -29.39 2.66 -4.05
CA LEU A 208 -29.83 2.63 -2.65
C LEU A 208 -29.15 1.51 -1.85
N PRO A 209 -28.99 1.66 -0.52
CA PRO A 209 -28.50 0.61 0.36
C PRO A 209 -29.40 -0.62 0.27
N ARG A 210 -28.80 -1.80 0.14
CA ARG A 210 -29.50 -3.08 0.09
C ARG A 210 -29.49 -3.71 1.49
N PRO A 211 -30.58 -4.38 1.91
CA PRO A 211 -30.59 -5.13 3.16
C PRO A 211 -29.62 -6.32 3.04
N GLY A 212 -28.74 -6.50 4.03
CA GLY A 212 -27.79 -7.61 4.04
C GLY A 212 -26.62 -7.38 4.99
N THR A 213 -25.93 -8.45 5.35
CA THR A 213 -24.75 -8.43 6.22
C THR A 213 -23.54 -9.01 5.51
N ALA A 214 -22.34 -8.67 5.98
CA ALA A 214 -21.12 -9.40 5.66
C ALA A 214 -21.26 -10.91 5.97
N PRO A 215 -20.65 -11.80 5.17
CA PRO A 215 -19.76 -11.51 4.04
C PRO A 215 -20.48 -11.06 2.74
N VAL A 216 -19.75 -10.43 1.82
CA VAL A 216 -20.21 -10.09 0.46
C VAL A 216 -19.24 -10.59 -0.60
N ALA A 217 -19.76 -10.97 -1.76
CA ALA A 217 -18.95 -11.45 -2.88
C ALA A 217 -19.59 -11.09 -4.22
N PHE A 218 -18.82 -11.19 -5.31
CA PHE A 218 -19.36 -11.12 -6.66
C PHE A 218 -19.19 -12.46 -7.36
N THR A 219 -20.18 -12.79 -8.19
CA THR A 219 -20.10 -13.86 -9.17
C THR A 219 -19.28 -13.42 -10.38
N ALA A 220 -18.75 -14.37 -11.16
CA ALA A 220 -17.87 -14.08 -12.30
C ALA A 220 -18.52 -13.22 -13.39
N ASP A 221 -19.85 -13.30 -13.54
CA ASP A 221 -20.67 -12.47 -14.43
C ASP A 221 -21.05 -11.10 -13.83
N GLY A 222 -20.57 -10.77 -12.63
CA GLY A 222 -20.69 -9.46 -12.02
C GLY A 222 -21.92 -9.26 -11.13
N LEU A 223 -22.70 -10.31 -10.84
CA LEU A 223 -23.82 -10.21 -9.91
C LEU A 223 -23.33 -10.25 -8.45
N LEU A 224 -23.87 -9.35 -7.62
CA LEU A 224 -23.52 -9.20 -6.21
C LEU A 224 -24.25 -10.24 -5.35
N LEU A 225 -23.51 -10.94 -4.50
CA LEU A 225 -24.03 -11.85 -3.50
C LEU A 225 -24.00 -11.21 -2.11
N THR A 226 -25.13 -11.27 -1.41
CA THR A 226 -25.28 -10.72 -0.05
C THR A 226 -25.98 -11.71 0.86
N VAL A 227 -25.66 -11.70 2.15
CA VAL A 227 -26.31 -12.57 3.14
C VAL A 227 -27.43 -11.83 3.87
N ASP A 228 -28.61 -12.42 3.95
CA ASP A 228 -29.71 -11.86 4.75
C ASP A 228 -29.46 -12.06 6.25
N ALA A 229 -29.44 -10.95 6.99
CA ALA A 229 -29.25 -10.97 8.44
C ALA A 229 -30.52 -11.38 9.23
N THR A 230 -31.70 -11.25 8.60
CA THR A 230 -32.99 -11.42 9.26
C THR A 230 -33.58 -12.82 9.09
N VAL A 231 -33.22 -13.52 8.01
CA VAL A 231 -33.74 -14.86 7.69
C VAL A 231 -32.58 -15.82 7.44
N ARG A 232 -32.09 -16.45 8.53
CA ARG A 232 -31.27 -17.69 8.50
C ARG A 232 -30.23 -17.77 7.37
N SER A 233 -29.46 -16.68 7.16
CA SER A 233 -28.33 -16.62 6.23
C SER A 233 -28.60 -17.05 4.79
N VAL A 234 -29.76 -16.69 4.26
CA VAL A 234 -30.08 -16.80 2.83
C VAL A 234 -29.13 -15.92 2.01
N VAL A 235 -28.54 -16.48 0.96
CA VAL A 235 -27.74 -15.72 -0.01
C VAL A 235 -28.67 -15.17 -1.09
N HIS A 236 -28.69 -13.85 -1.24
CA HIS A 236 -29.41 -13.15 -2.30
C HIS A 236 -28.45 -12.75 -3.41
N ARG A 237 -28.94 -12.76 -4.64
CA ARG A 237 -28.22 -12.28 -5.82
C ARG A 237 -28.82 -10.95 -6.27
N PHE A 238 -27.97 -9.97 -6.57
CA PHE A 238 -28.37 -8.64 -6.98
C PHE A 238 -27.64 -8.24 -8.26
N ASP A 239 -28.39 -7.75 -9.23
CA ASP A 239 -27.79 -7.04 -10.35
C ASP A 239 -27.35 -5.64 -9.90
N PRO A 240 -26.07 -5.27 -10.04
CA PRO A 240 -25.59 -3.92 -9.78
C PRO A 240 -26.37 -2.82 -10.52
N ALA A 241 -26.86 -3.12 -11.73
CA ALA A 241 -27.58 -2.18 -12.61
C ALA A 241 -29.09 -2.09 -12.33
N GLU A 242 -29.66 -3.06 -11.60
CA GLU A 242 -31.09 -3.08 -11.28
C GLU A 242 -31.37 -2.85 -9.78
N SER A 243 -32.57 -2.34 -9.49
CA SER A 243 -32.98 -2.03 -8.10
C SER A 243 -33.68 -3.19 -7.39
N SER A 244 -34.09 -4.24 -8.12
CA SER A 244 -34.79 -5.40 -7.56
C SER A 244 -33.85 -6.53 -7.16
N ALA A 245 -34.13 -7.19 -6.04
CA ALA A 245 -33.47 -8.44 -5.66
C ALA A 245 -33.82 -9.55 -6.66
N ALA A 246 -32.83 -10.33 -7.09
CA ALA A 246 -33.10 -11.61 -7.74
C ALA A 246 -33.52 -12.65 -6.68
N SER A 247 -34.10 -13.76 -7.14
CA SER A 247 -34.58 -14.85 -6.29
C SER A 247 -33.50 -15.34 -5.30
N PRO A 248 -33.89 -15.75 -4.06
CA PRO A 248 -32.95 -16.28 -3.08
C PRO A 248 -32.28 -17.55 -3.60
N LEU A 249 -30.97 -17.62 -3.44
CA LEU A 249 -30.12 -18.62 -4.09
C LEU A 249 -29.84 -19.84 -3.21
N ALA A 250 -29.92 -19.69 -1.88
CA ALA A 250 -29.70 -20.75 -0.90
C ALA A 250 -30.76 -20.72 0.21
N GLY A 251 -31.23 -21.90 0.64
CA GLY A 251 -32.24 -22.05 1.71
C GLY A 251 -31.72 -21.69 3.11
N PRO A 252 -32.61 -21.62 4.13
CA PRO A 252 -32.24 -21.22 5.49
C PRO A 252 -31.23 -22.17 6.13
N GLY A 253 -30.09 -21.64 6.58
CA GLY A 253 -28.97 -22.40 7.15
C GLY A 253 -28.26 -21.69 8.31
N PRO A 254 -27.16 -22.29 8.83
CA PRO A 254 -26.31 -21.67 9.84
C PRO A 254 -25.64 -20.38 9.33
N ARG A 255 -25.10 -19.58 10.25
CA ARG A 255 -24.63 -18.23 9.93
C ARG A 255 -23.43 -18.28 8.98
N VAL A 256 -23.59 -17.76 7.76
CA VAL A 256 -22.48 -17.69 6.78
C VAL A 256 -21.41 -16.71 7.27
N ARG A 257 -20.16 -17.21 7.35
CA ARG A 257 -18.97 -16.49 7.81
C ARG A 257 -18.07 -16.05 6.67
N ALA A 258 -17.95 -16.86 5.61
CA ALA A 258 -17.20 -16.52 4.41
C ALA A 258 -17.88 -17.11 3.16
N MET A 259 -17.62 -16.50 2.01
CA MET A 259 -18.12 -16.95 0.71
C MET A 259 -17.00 -16.87 -0.33
N ALA A 260 -16.97 -17.84 -1.26
CA ALA A 260 -16.09 -17.81 -2.41
C ALA A 260 -16.85 -18.33 -3.64
N CYS A 261 -16.78 -17.62 -4.75
CA CYS A 261 -17.28 -18.10 -6.03
C CYS A 261 -16.13 -18.69 -6.84
N ASP A 262 -16.45 -19.66 -7.68
CA ASP A 262 -15.52 -20.15 -8.68
C ASP A 262 -15.28 -19.09 -9.78
N ALA A 263 -14.21 -19.26 -10.55
CA ALA A 263 -13.85 -18.34 -11.61
C ALA A 263 -14.86 -18.36 -12.78
N GLU A 264 -15.64 -19.43 -12.92
CA GLU A 264 -16.66 -19.58 -13.97
C GLU A 264 -18.03 -19.02 -13.56
N GLY A 265 -18.26 -18.75 -12.27
CA GLY A 265 -19.54 -18.26 -11.74
C GLY A 265 -20.62 -19.33 -11.68
N ALA A 266 -20.25 -20.61 -11.70
CA ALA A 266 -21.15 -21.75 -11.65
C ALA A 266 -21.34 -22.30 -10.23
N GLU A 267 -20.33 -22.17 -9.37
CA GLU A 267 -20.35 -22.72 -8.02
C GLU A 267 -20.08 -21.65 -6.95
N LEU A 268 -20.77 -21.77 -5.83
CA LEU A 268 -20.58 -20.96 -4.62
C LEU A 268 -20.22 -21.86 -3.45
N ALA A 269 -19.09 -21.58 -2.80
CA ALA A 269 -18.72 -22.15 -1.52
C ALA A 269 -19.13 -21.18 -0.41
N THR A 270 -19.94 -21.63 0.55
CA THR A 270 -20.23 -20.88 1.78
C THR A 270 -19.62 -21.62 2.97
N LEU A 271 -18.94 -20.89 3.84
CA LEU A 271 -18.42 -21.39 5.11
C LEU A 271 -19.31 -20.90 6.25
N ASP A 272 -19.84 -21.79 7.07
CA ASP A 272 -20.70 -21.43 8.21
C ASP A 272 -19.91 -21.06 9.49
N ALA A 273 -20.63 -20.74 10.56
CA ALA A 273 -20.03 -20.33 11.83
C ALA A 273 -19.38 -21.51 12.58
N GLU A 274 -19.91 -22.71 12.38
CA GLU A 274 -19.48 -23.98 12.94
C GLU A 274 -18.23 -24.53 12.22
N GLY A 275 -17.92 -23.99 11.03
CA GLY A 275 -16.76 -24.31 10.21
C GLY A 275 -17.03 -25.31 9.09
N ALA A 276 -18.30 -25.64 8.79
CA ALA A 276 -18.65 -26.50 7.67
C ALA A 276 -18.68 -25.71 6.36
N VAL A 277 -18.21 -26.35 5.27
CA VAL A 277 -18.25 -25.79 3.92
C VAL A 277 -19.43 -26.38 3.17
N HIS A 278 -20.23 -25.54 2.52
CA HIS A 278 -21.34 -25.96 1.69
C HIS A 278 -21.12 -25.46 0.25
N LEU A 279 -21.24 -26.37 -0.71
CA LEU A 279 -21.10 -26.10 -2.13
C LEU A 279 -22.48 -26.02 -2.78
N TRP A 280 -22.75 -24.90 -3.45
CA TRP A 280 -24.01 -24.59 -4.09
C TRP A 280 -23.80 -24.42 -5.60
N ASP A 281 -24.71 -24.96 -6.39
CA ASP A 281 -24.78 -24.69 -7.81
C ASP A 281 -25.55 -23.35 -8.01
N LEU A 282 -24.89 -22.34 -8.58
CA LEU A 282 -25.42 -20.99 -8.73
C LEU A 282 -26.53 -20.89 -9.79
N LEU A 283 -26.63 -21.85 -10.71
CA LEU A 283 -27.64 -21.90 -11.77
C LEU A 283 -28.97 -22.47 -11.26
N SER A 284 -28.91 -23.50 -10.42
CA SER A 284 -30.06 -24.24 -9.90
C SER A 284 -30.46 -23.82 -8.49
N GLY A 285 -29.56 -23.18 -7.73
CA GLY A 285 -29.76 -22.84 -6.31
C GLY A 285 -29.78 -24.06 -5.38
N HIS A 286 -29.36 -25.22 -5.87
CA HIS A 286 -29.31 -26.45 -5.08
C HIS A 286 -27.96 -26.62 -4.40
N LEU A 287 -28.01 -27.12 -3.16
CA LEU A 287 -26.83 -27.60 -2.45
C LEU A 287 -26.30 -28.83 -3.20
N HIS A 288 -25.12 -28.70 -3.80
CA HIS A 288 -24.46 -29.76 -4.53
C HIS A 288 -23.83 -30.76 -3.54
N PHE A 289 -23.09 -30.25 -2.56
CA PHE A 289 -22.29 -31.09 -1.67
C PHE A 289 -21.90 -30.36 -0.37
N THR A 290 -21.67 -31.11 0.70
CA THR A 290 -21.06 -30.64 1.95
C THR A 290 -19.93 -31.61 2.28
N PRO A 291 -18.65 -31.21 2.10
CA PRO A 291 -17.51 -32.02 2.46
C PRO A 291 -17.57 -32.45 3.94
N GLY A 292 -17.07 -33.64 4.26
CA GLY A 292 -17.20 -34.28 5.58
C GLY A 292 -16.69 -33.48 6.80
N GLU A 293 -16.83 -34.06 8.00
CA GLU A 293 -16.57 -33.37 9.28
C GLU A 293 -15.17 -32.75 9.38
N GLY A 294 -15.09 -31.42 9.22
CA GLY A 294 -13.89 -30.60 9.41
C GLY A 294 -14.28 -29.19 9.85
N ARG A 295 -13.55 -28.62 10.81
CA ARG A 295 -13.73 -27.21 11.21
C ARG A 295 -12.81 -26.34 10.37
N PHE A 296 -13.36 -25.73 9.33
CA PHE A 296 -12.62 -24.86 8.43
C PHE A 296 -12.65 -23.39 8.88
N THR A 297 -11.55 -22.69 8.62
CA THR A 297 -11.33 -21.26 8.91
C THR A 297 -11.53 -20.40 7.67
N THR A 298 -11.04 -20.86 6.51
CA THR A 298 -11.22 -20.22 5.20
C THR A 298 -11.45 -21.27 4.11
N ALA A 299 -12.12 -20.88 3.03
CA ALA A 299 -12.31 -21.69 1.82
C ALA A 299 -12.21 -20.78 0.59
N ARG A 300 -11.56 -21.26 -0.47
CA ARG A 300 -11.33 -20.48 -1.69
C ARG A 300 -11.19 -21.40 -2.91
N PHE A 301 -11.77 -20.97 -4.03
CA PHE A 301 -11.48 -21.57 -5.33
C PHE A 301 -10.13 -21.07 -5.88
N THR A 302 -9.29 -21.99 -6.33
CA THR A 302 -8.06 -21.70 -7.06
C THR A 302 -8.34 -21.41 -8.53
N HIS A 303 -7.35 -20.88 -9.24
CA HIS A 303 -7.49 -20.56 -10.68
C HIS A 303 -7.79 -21.78 -11.56
N ASP A 304 -7.40 -22.99 -11.13
CA ASP A 304 -7.68 -24.25 -11.81
C ASP A 304 -9.02 -24.89 -11.40
N GLY A 305 -9.86 -24.16 -10.65
CA GLY A 305 -11.21 -24.57 -10.27
C GLY A 305 -11.28 -25.51 -9.07
N ARG A 306 -10.17 -25.78 -8.37
CA ARG A 306 -10.19 -26.60 -7.15
C ARG A 306 -10.70 -25.78 -5.97
N LEU A 307 -11.54 -26.41 -5.14
CA LEU A 307 -11.95 -25.82 -3.87
C LEU A 307 -10.95 -26.22 -2.79
N LEU A 308 -10.13 -25.27 -2.35
CA LEU A 308 -9.23 -25.46 -1.23
C LEU A 308 -9.82 -24.85 0.05
N ALA A 309 -9.72 -25.57 1.16
CA ALA A 309 -10.08 -25.05 2.48
C ALA A 309 -8.97 -25.21 3.49
N VAL A 310 -8.98 -24.40 4.54
CA VAL A 310 -7.99 -24.43 5.61
C VAL A 310 -8.67 -24.76 6.93
N ASP A 311 -8.23 -25.78 7.65
CA ASP A 311 -8.81 -26.14 8.96
C ASP A 311 -8.31 -25.25 10.12
N THR A 312 -8.83 -25.46 11.34
CA THR A 312 -8.42 -24.75 12.56
C THR A 312 -6.97 -25.00 12.96
N GLY A 313 -6.39 -26.13 12.54
CA GLY A 313 -4.96 -26.45 12.68
C GLY A 313 -4.11 -25.87 11.56
N ALA A 314 -4.68 -24.96 10.76
CA ALA A 314 -4.07 -24.37 9.58
C ALA A 314 -3.62 -25.43 8.55
N ARG A 315 -4.34 -26.52 8.31
CA ARG A 315 -4.01 -27.49 7.24
C ARG A 315 -4.82 -27.17 5.99
N VAL A 316 -4.20 -27.28 4.81
CA VAL A 316 -4.89 -27.06 3.53
C VAL A 316 -5.50 -28.38 3.07
N TRP A 317 -6.76 -28.35 2.66
CA TRP A 317 -7.55 -29.46 2.18
C TRP A 317 -7.99 -29.18 0.75
N ASP A 318 -7.89 -30.18 -0.12
CA ASP A 318 -8.58 -30.17 -1.40
C ASP A 318 -9.93 -30.84 -1.18
N LEU A 319 -10.98 -30.03 -1.19
CA LEU A 319 -12.34 -30.49 -0.92
C LEU A 319 -12.96 -31.19 -2.13
N SER A 320 -12.37 -31.09 -3.31
CA SER A 320 -12.77 -31.89 -4.48
C SER A 320 -12.27 -33.33 -4.40
N GLU A 321 -11.17 -33.57 -3.69
CA GLU A 321 -10.58 -34.90 -3.49
C GLU A 321 -10.76 -35.45 -2.06
N GLU A 322 -11.41 -34.70 -1.16
CA GLU A 322 -11.58 -34.98 0.27
C GLU A 322 -10.28 -35.35 1.01
N ARG A 323 -9.15 -34.77 0.58
CA ARG A 323 -7.82 -35.10 1.12
C ARG A 323 -7.05 -33.86 1.56
N PRO A 324 -6.28 -33.94 2.66
CA PRO A 324 -5.38 -32.86 3.03
C PRO A 324 -4.25 -32.76 1.99
N VAL A 325 -4.03 -31.55 1.49
CA VAL A 325 -2.92 -31.21 0.60
C VAL A 325 -1.69 -30.94 1.46
N GLY A 326 -0.88 -31.97 1.68
CA GLY A 326 0.38 -31.89 2.42
C GLY A 326 0.33 -32.44 3.85
N GLN A 327 1.48 -32.44 4.52
CA GLN A 327 1.63 -33.05 5.86
C GLN A 327 1.46 -32.05 7.01
N THR A 328 0.84 -32.53 8.08
CA THR A 328 0.53 -31.83 9.34
C THR A 328 1.76 -31.28 10.05
N LEU A 329 1.75 -29.99 10.39
CA LEU A 329 2.51 -29.43 11.51
C LEU A 329 1.51 -29.03 12.59
N HIS A 330 1.72 -29.51 13.82
CA HIS A 330 0.86 -29.19 14.95
C HIS A 330 1.17 -27.78 15.44
N GLU A 331 0.30 -26.84 15.11
CA GLU A 331 0.22 -25.54 15.76
C GLU A 331 -0.88 -25.57 16.83
N PRO A 332 -0.74 -24.85 17.95
CA PRO A 332 -1.84 -24.64 18.89
C PRO A 332 -2.92 -23.79 18.22
N GLU A 333 -4.14 -24.32 18.12
CA GLU A 333 -5.32 -23.70 17.47
C GLU A 333 -5.62 -22.25 17.95
N SER A 334 -5.10 -21.85 19.11
CA SER A 334 -5.36 -20.54 19.71
C SER A 334 -4.52 -19.38 19.15
N ALA A 335 -3.47 -19.66 18.36
CA ALA A 335 -2.52 -18.63 17.90
C ALA A 335 -2.92 -17.97 16.57
N VAL A 336 -3.56 -18.70 15.65
CA VAL A 336 -3.91 -18.23 14.31
C VAL A 336 -5.23 -17.45 14.34
N ALA A 337 -5.22 -16.22 13.83
CA ALA A 337 -6.37 -15.33 13.78
C ALA A 337 -7.09 -15.38 12.42
N VAL A 338 -6.32 -15.34 11.33
CA VAL A 338 -6.83 -15.30 9.95
C VAL A 338 -5.87 -16.03 9.01
N THR A 339 -6.42 -16.62 7.97
CA THR A 339 -5.69 -17.38 6.95
C THR A 339 -6.10 -16.95 5.55
N ALA A 340 -5.15 -16.92 4.62
CA ALA A 340 -5.43 -16.64 3.21
C ALA A 340 -4.61 -17.57 2.31
N LEU A 341 -5.25 -18.09 1.26
CA LEU A 341 -4.60 -18.92 0.24
C LEU A 341 -4.23 -18.08 -0.97
N SER A 342 -3.05 -18.35 -1.54
CA SER A 342 -2.63 -17.72 -2.77
C SER A 342 -3.50 -18.18 -3.96
N PRO A 343 -3.63 -17.34 -5.01
CA PRO A 343 -4.28 -17.66 -6.29
C PRO A 343 -4.11 -19.10 -6.82
N GLY A 344 -2.88 -19.62 -6.77
CA GLY A 344 -2.53 -20.95 -7.28
C GLY A 344 -2.55 -22.05 -6.22
N GLY A 345 -2.98 -21.77 -4.98
CA GLY A 345 -3.10 -22.74 -3.89
C GLY A 345 -1.79 -23.22 -3.25
N GLY A 346 -0.63 -22.84 -3.79
CA GLY A 346 0.68 -23.31 -3.34
C GLY A 346 1.25 -22.62 -2.09
N VAL A 347 0.71 -21.46 -1.71
CA VAL A 347 1.22 -20.65 -0.59
C VAL A 347 0.06 -20.31 0.35
N LEU A 348 0.26 -20.55 1.65
CA LEU A 348 -0.68 -20.16 2.70
C LEU A 348 -0.09 -19.02 3.52
N ALA A 349 -0.83 -17.91 3.65
CA ALA A 349 -0.53 -16.85 4.60
C ALA A 349 -1.26 -17.09 5.93
N LEU A 350 -0.53 -16.95 7.03
CA LEU A 350 -1.00 -17.12 8.40
C LEU A 350 -0.86 -15.79 9.13
N GLY A 351 -1.96 -15.24 9.60
CA GLY A 351 -1.99 -14.04 10.45
C GLY A 351 -2.35 -14.44 11.86
N ARG A 352 -1.56 -14.02 12.85
CA ARG A 352 -1.69 -14.46 14.24
C ARG A 352 -2.27 -13.37 15.14
N ARG A 353 -2.77 -13.79 16.31
CA ARG A 353 -3.36 -12.88 17.32
C ARG A 353 -2.35 -11.97 18.00
N ASP A 354 -1.06 -12.34 17.96
CA ASP A 354 0.04 -11.50 18.44
C ASP A 354 0.52 -10.48 17.39
N GLY A 355 -0.10 -10.46 16.22
CA GLY A 355 0.24 -9.58 15.10
C GLY A 355 1.26 -10.15 14.12
N THR A 356 1.88 -11.30 14.42
CA THR A 356 2.85 -11.90 13.50
C THR A 356 2.18 -12.47 12.25
N ILE A 357 2.91 -12.43 11.13
CA ILE A 357 2.48 -13.00 9.86
C ILE A 357 3.52 -13.98 9.37
N ALA A 358 3.11 -15.09 8.77
CA ALA A 358 4.00 -16.03 8.13
C ALA A 358 3.47 -16.51 6.78
N LEU A 359 4.37 -16.74 5.83
CA LEU A 359 4.09 -17.42 4.56
C LEU A 359 4.55 -18.87 4.67
N ARG A 360 3.68 -19.80 4.28
CA ARG A 360 3.95 -21.23 4.37
C ARG A 360 3.83 -21.91 2.99
N GLU A 361 4.91 -22.59 2.62
CA GLU A 361 5.03 -23.41 1.41
C GLU A 361 5.47 -24.82 1.82
N GLY A 362 4.52 -25.76 1.84
CA GLY A 362 4.77 -27.12 2.35
C GLY A 362 5.26 -27.09 3.81
N ARG A 363 6.49 -27.56 4.05
CA ARG A 363 7.14 -27.60 5.39
C ARG A 363 7.88 -26.31 5.75
N ARG A 364 8.04 -25.37 4.81
CA ARG A 364 8.81 -24.14 5.05
C ARG A 364 7.85 -23.05 5.48
N GLU A 365 8.08 -22.56 6.69
CA GLU A 365 7.45 -21.34 7.18
C GLU A 365 8.48 -20.21 7.12
N ARG A 366 8.08 -19.09 6.54
CA ARG A 366 8.87 -17.87 6.50
C ARG A 366 8.10 -16.80 7.28
N PRO A 367 8.60 -16.37 8.45
CA PRO A 367 8.01 -15.26 9.18
C PRO A 367 8.21 -13.96 8.39
N LEU A 368 7.20 -13.09 8.43
CA LEU A 368 7.21 -11.74 7.90
C LEU A 368 7.19 -10.75 9.06
N ALA A 369 7.60 -9.50 8.82
CA ALA A 369 7.42 -8.43 9.78
C ALA A 369 5.92 -8.25 10.07
N GLY A 370 5.50 -8.49 11.31
CA GLY A 370 4.09 -8.48 11.72
C GLY A 370 3.54 -7.09 12.03
N HIS A 371 2.36 -7.03 12.61
CA HIS A 371 1.71 -5.83 13.15
C HIS A 371 1.91 -5.72 14.67
N ALA A 372 1.59 -4.56 15.24
CA ALA A 372 1.66 -4.35 16.68
C ALA A 372 0.47 -5.00 17.44
N GLN A 373 -0.62 -5.27 16.72
CA GLN A 373 -1.82 -5.91 17.22
C GLN A 373 -2.24 -7.07 16.33
N ALA A 374 -3.26 -7.82 16.76
CA ALA A 374 -3.80 -8.98 16.04
C ALA A 374 -4.09 -8.68 14.57
N VAL A 375 -3.65 -9.59 13.70
CA VAL A 375 -3.96 -9.56 12.26
C VAL A 375 -5.44 -9.89 12.08
N THR A 376 -6.17 -9.00 11.42
CA THR A 376 -7.62 -9.05 11.25
C THR A 376 -8.03 -9.48 9.85
N ALA A 377 -7.21 -9.19 8.82
CA ALA A 377 -7.47 -9.62 7.45
C ALA A 377 -6.18 -9.87 6.66
N LEU A 378 -6.23 -10.80 5.70
CA LEU A 378 -5.15 -11.10 4.76
C LEU A 378 -5.71 -11.27 3.36
N ALA A 379 -5.02 -10.73 2.35
CA ALA A 379 -5.37 -10.93 0.95
C ALA A 379 -4.12 -11.02 0.08
N PHE A 380 -4.11 -11.97 -0.86
CA PHE A 380 -3.12 -12.00 -1.93
C PHE A 380 -3.60 -11.16 -3.12
N SER A 381 -2.67 -10.49 -3.80
CA SER A 381 -2.94 -9.90 -5.11
C SER A 381 -3.32 -10.99 -6.12
N PRO A 382 -4.06 -10.65 -7.20
CA PRO A 382 -4.53 -11.64 -8.18
C PRO A 382 -3.41 -12.43 -8.86
N ASP A 383 -2.26 -11.78 -9.10
CA ASP A 383 -1.05 -12.39 -9.64
C ASP A 383 -0.24 -13.19 -8.59
N GLY A 384 -0.63 -13.12 -7.33
CA GLY A 384 0.02 -13.79 -6.20
C GLY A 384 1.37 -13.20 -5.81
N THR A 385 1.76 -12.03 -6.34
CA THR A 385 3.08 -11.41 -6.10
C THR A 385 3.13 -10.57 -4.82
N LEU A 386 1.98 -10.07 -4.36
CA LEU A 386 1.86 -9.27 -3.14
C LEU A 386 0.92 -9.96 -2.15
N LEU A 387 1.27 -9.83 -0.87
CA LEU A 387 0.38 -10.10 0.26
C LEU A 387 0.07 -8.78 0.94
N ALA A 388 -1.21 -8.48 1.15
CA ALA A 388 -1.66 -7.43 2.05
C ALA A 388 -2.12 -8.06 3.38
N GLY A 389 -1.78 -7.41 4.48
CA GLY A 389 -2.20 -7.79 5.82
C GLY A 389 -2.67 -6.58 6.58
N ALA A 390 -3.81 -6.71 7.22
CA ALA A 390 -4.44 -5.66 8.00
C ALA A 390 -4.54 -6.10 9.46
N ALA A 391 -4.51 -5.15 10.38
CA ALA A 391 -4.58 -5.42 11.81
C ALA A 391 -5.53 -4.50 12.57
N ALA A 392 -5.80 -4.89 13.82
CA ALA A 392 -6.61 -4.13 14.77
C ALA A 392 -5.99 -2.76 15.13
N ASP A 393 -4.70 -2.55 14.83
CA ASP A 393 -4.05 -1.24 14.99
C ASP A 393 -4.46 -0.21 13.91
N GLY A 394 -5.33 -0.60 12.96
CA GLY A 394 -5.80 0.29 11.89
C GLY A 394 -4.86 0.38 10.69
N THR A 395 -3.79 -0.43 10.66
CA THR A 395 -2.77 -0.40 9.60
C THR A 395 -2.96 -1.51 8.58
N VAL A 396 -2.50 -1.27 7.35
CA VAL A 396 -2.34 -2.29 6.31
C VAL A 396 -0.89 -2.30 5.84
N ARG A 397 -0.28 -3.48 5.78
CA ARG A 397 1.10 -3.69 5.34
C ARG A 397 1.13 -4.62 4.12
N PHE A 398 2.13 -4.42 3.26
CA PHE A 398 2.32 -5.20 2.03
C PHE A 398 3.68 -5.89 2.03
N TRP A 399 3.71 -7.14 1.59
CA TRP A 399 4.94 -7.91 1.40
C TRP A 399 4.98 -8.52 0.01
N ASP A 400 6.20 -8.60 -0.53
CA ASP A 400 6.49 -9.37 -1.73
C ASP A 400 6.46 -10.86 -1.36
N THR A 401 5.63 -11.64 -2.03
CA THR A 401 5.38 -13.04 -1.66
C THR A 401 6.55 -13.94 -2.04
N ALA A 402 7.37 -13.58 -3.02
CA ALA A 402 8.52 -14.37 -3.43
C ALA A 402 9.68 -14.24 -2.44
N THR A 403 9.95 -13.02 -1.97
CA THR A 403 11.10 -12.67 -1.13
C THR A 403 10.74 -12.59 0.35
N GLY A 404 9.47 -12.32 0.69
CA GLY A 404 9.00 -12.03 2.05
C GLY A 404 9.39 -10.64 2.54
N ARG A 405 9.91 -9.76 1.66
CA ARG A 405 10.33 -8.42 2.04
C ARG A 405 9.14 -7.47 2.11
N PRO A 406 9.13 -6.53 3.08
CA PRO A 406 8.13 -5.48 3.11
C PRO A 406 8.25 -4.60 1.86
N VAL A 407 7.11 -4.30 1.24
CA VAL A 407 7.01 -3.47 0.02
C VAL A 407 6.54 -2.07 0.38
N GLY A 408 5.64 -1.95 1.36
CA GLY A 408 5.11 -0.66 1.83
C GLY A 408 3.91 -0.87 2.77
N SER A 409 3.30 0.22 3.23
CA SER A 409 2.16 0.18 4.17
C SER A 409 1.25 1.39 4.01
N LEU A 410 -0.04 1.20 4.30
CA LEU A 410 -1.07 2.23 4.39
C LEU A 410 -1.41 2.44 5.87
N LEU A 411 -1.27 3.67 6.34
CA LEU A 411 -1.18 3.95 7.78
C LEU A 411 -2.05 5.14 8.16
N GLY A 412 -2.84 4.99 9.23
CA GLY A 412 -3.64 6.10 9.77
C GLY A 412 -4.82 6.53 8.93
N ASP A 413 -5.03 5.84 7.82
CA ASP A 413 -6.16 5.96 6.92
C ASP A 413 -7.49 5.66 7.62
N HIS A 414 -7.49 4.64 8.50
CA HIS A 414 -8.63 4.26 9.31
C HIS A 414 -8.48 4.62 10.80
N GLY A 415 -9.55 5.13 11.40
CA GLY A 415 -9.59 5.53 12.81
C GLY A 415 -9.88 4.40 13.81
N ALA A 416 -10.00 3.16 13.32
CA ALA A 416 -10.28 1.95 14.08
C ALA A 416 -9.78 0.73 13.30
N ASP A 417 -9.96 -0.46 13.88
CA ASP A 417 -9.58 -1.77 13.33
C ASP A 417 -9.98 -1.90 11.85
N VAL A 418 -9.05 -2.33 11.00
CA VAL A 418 -9.35 -2.68 9.61
C VAL A 418 -9.91 -4.10 9.59
N ASN A 419 -11.19 -4.24 9.27
CA ASN A 419 -11.89 -5.53 9.34
C ASN A 419 -11.73 -6.39 8.08
N ALA A 420 -11.53 -5.76 6.91
CA ALA A 420 -11.38 -6.47 5.64
C ALA A 420 -10.53 -5.69 4.65
N VAL A 421 -9.88 -6.43 3.75
CA VAL A 421 -9.08 -5.89 2.65
C VAL A 421 -9.32 -6.69 1.37
N ALA A 422 -9.30 -6.02 0.22
CA ALA A 422 -9.52 -6.67 -1.07
C ALA A 422 -8.69 -6.02 -2.17
N PHE A 423 -8.24 -6.83 -3.13
CA PHE A 423 -7.67 -6.36 -4.40
C PHE A 423 -8.72 -6.44 -5.50
N SER A 424 -8.69 -5.52 -6.46
CA SER A 424 -9.44 -5.70 -7.71
C SER A 424 -8.83 -6.84 -8.54
N ALA A 425 -9.64 -7.45 -9.42
CA ALA A 425 -9.21 -8.60 -10.22
C ALA A 425 -8.00 -8.31 -11.13
N ASP A 426 -7.84 -7.05 -11.55
CA ASP A 426 -6.70 -6.58 -12.36
C ASP A 426 -5.49 -6.15 -11.51
N GLY A 427 -5.60 -6.14 -10.19
CA GLY A 427 -4.56 -5.71 -9.25
C GLY A 427 -4.22 -4.21 -9.33
N ARG A 428 -5.09 -3.39 -9.93
CA ARG A 428 -4.89 -1.94 -10.04
C ARG A 428 -5.52 -1.16 -8.89
N MET A 429 -6.50 -1.73 -8.21
CA MET A 429 -7.16 -1.12 -7.07
C MET A 429 -7.06 -2.00 -5.83
N PHE A 430 -7.10 -1.34 -4.69
CA PHE A 430 -7.10 -1.97 -3.37
C PHE A 430 -8.12 -1.27 -2.48
N ALA A 431 -8.85 -2.02 -1.67
CA ALA A 431 -9.86 -1.47 -0.77
C ALA A 431 -9.64 -1.97 0.65
N THR A 432 -9.94 -1.11 1.62
CA THR A 432 -9.90 -1.41 3.05
C THR A 432 -11.22 -1.02 3.70
N ALA A 433 -11.75 -1.86 4.58
CA ALA A 433 -12.95 -1.59 5.36
C ALA A 433 -12.65 -1.61 6.84
N SER A 434 -13.21 -0.66 7.59
CA SER A 434 -12.87 -0.48 9.01
C SER A 434 -14.08 -0.36 9.94
N GLY A 435 -13.81 -0.64 11.22
CA GLY A 435 -14.66 -0.34 12.36
C GLY A 435 -15.03 1.15 12.48
N ASP A 436 -14.28 2.04 11.85
CA ASP A 436 -14.58 3.49 11.83
C ASP A 436 -15.75 3.88 10.92
N ARG A 437 -16.40 2.87 10.32
CA ARG A 437 -17.58 2.97 9.43
C ARG A 437 -17.25 3.51 8.04
N THR A 438 -15.98 3.46 7.65
CA THR A 438 -15.53 3.92 6.34
C THR A 438 -14.88 2.80 5.54
N VAL A 439 -14.94 2.97 4.22
CA VAL A 439 -14.18 2.19 3.25
C VAL A 439 -13.24 3.14 2.53
N LEU A 440 -11.99 2.74 2.36
CA LEU A 440 -11.00 3.51 1.62
C LEU A 440 -10.60 2.71 0.39
N LEU A 441 -10.52 3.43 -0.72
CA LEU A 441 -10.18 2.90 -2.03
C LEU A 441 -8.86 3.52 -2.46
N TYR A 442 -7.96 2.68 -2.97
CA TYR A 442 -6.61 3.03 -3.38
C TYR A 442 -6.35 2.53 -4.80
N THR A 443 -5.46 3.21 -5.51
CA THR A 443 -5.05 2.89 -6.88
C THR A 443 -3.54 2.72 -6.99
N ARG A 444 -3.09 1.77 -7.80
CA ARG A 444 -1.67 1.52 -8.04
C ARG A 444 -1.09 2.60 -8.95
N ALA A 445 0.06 3.18 -8.58
CA ALA A 445 0.70 4.24 -9.37
C ALA A 445 1.00 3.78 -10.80
N PHE A 446 0.57 4.59 -11.78
CA PHE A 446 0.71 4.29 -13.21
C PHE A 446 2.16 4.50 -13.69
N THR A 447 2.80 3.44 -14.19
CA THR A 447 4.02 3.58 -14.99
C THR A 447 3.65 3.62 -16.47
N GLY A 448 3.28 4.81 -16.97
CA GLY A 448 3.26 5.15 -18.40
C GLY A 448 1.98 4.83 -19.19
N GLY A 449 1.38 5.90 -19.73
CA GLY A 449 0.70 5.93 -21.04
C GLY A 449 -0.61 5.16 -21.21
N ASP A 450 -1.73 5.69 -20.70
CA ASP A 450 -3.05 5.61 -21.35
C ASP A 450 -4.04 6.58 -20.67
N THR A 451 -4.56 7.57 -21.40
CA THR A 451 -5.50 8.62 -20.91
C THR A 451 -6.65 8.80 -21.88
N PRO A 452 -7.89 8.55 -21.42
CA PRO A 452 -8.85 9.66 -21.31
C PRO A 452 -9.70 9.68 -20.01
N LEU A 453 -9.80 8.54 -19.28
CA LEU A 453 -10.62 8.45 -18.06
C LEU A 453 -9.94 9.15 -16.87
N ALA A 454 -8.62 8.98 -16.73
CA ALA A 454 -7.82 9.58 -15.68
C ALA A 454 -7.86 11.12 -15.73
N ALA A 455 -7.83 11.73 -16.92
CA ALA A 455 -7.89 13.19 -17.06
C ALA A 455 -9.27 13.79 -16.66
N ARG A 456 -10.37 13.07 -16.91
CA ARG A 456 -11.73 13.51 -16.53
C ARG A 456 -12.05 13.26 -15.05
N ALA A 457 -11.59 12.14 -14.48
CA ALA A 457 -11.68 11.88 -13.05
C ALA A 457 -10.82 12.86 -12.24
N LEU A 458 -9.61 13.14 -12.72
CA LEU A 458 -8.69 14.12 -12.13
C LEU A 458 -9.30 15.53 -12.11
N ALA A 459 -9.92 16.00 -13.20
CA ALA A 459 -10.53 17.33 -13.26
C ALA A 459 -11.74 17.51 -12.32
N VAL A 460 -12.50 16.44 -12.05
CA VAL A 460 -13.64 16.46 -11.11
C VAL A 460 -13.18 16.27 -9.67
N ALA A 461 -12.21 15.38 -9.42
CA ALA A 461 -11.61 15.14 -8.11
C ALA A 461 -10.85 16.36 -7.58
N LEU A 462 -10.12 17.08 -8.45
CA LEU A 462 -9.46 18.35 -8.11
C LEU A 462 -10.47 19.42 -7.67
N ARG A 463 -11.69 19.41 -8.22
CA ARG A 463 -12.73 20.41 -7.92
C ARG A 463 -13.49 20.13 -6.61
N MET A 464 -13.39 18.92 -6.08
CA MET A 464 -14.18 18.44 -4.92
C MET A 464 -13.32 18.12 -3.68
N ARG A 465 -12.01 18.44 -3.69
CA ARG A 465 -11.08 18.15 -2.57
C ARG A 465 -11.53 18.82 -1.27
N ARG A 466 -12.27 18.09 -0.45
CA ARG A 466 -12.64 18.50 0.91
C ARG A 466 -11.72 17.78 1.88
N ALA A 467 -10.79 18.53 2.47
CA ALA A 467 -9.97 18.00 3.55
C ALA A 467 -10.86 17.61 4.73
N VAL A 468 -10.71 16.41 5.26
CA VAL A 468 -11.47 15.94 6.42
C VAL A 468 -10.59 16.02 7.65
N GLN A 469 -11.03 16.79 8.65
CA GLN A 469 -10.31 16.89 9.91
C GLN A 469 -10.54 15.62 10.75
N LEU A 470 -9.45 14.98 11.17
CA LEU A 470 -9.47 13.97 12.21
C LEU A 470 -9.60 14.63 13.60
N PRO A 471 -10.07 13.89 14.63
CA PRO A 471 -10.13 14.41 15.99
C PRO A 471 -8.77 15.01 16.42
N PRO A 472 -8.77 16.24 16.96
CA PRO A 472 -7.54 16.92 17.37
C PRO A 472 -6.88 16.18 18.53
N VAL A 473 -5.56 16.18 18.55
CA VAL A 473 -4.77 15.74 19.69
C VAL A 473 -4.43 16.97 20.53
N THR A 474 -4.79 16.95 21.81
CA THR A 474 -4.54 18.08 22.71
C THR A 474 -3.25 17.82 23.47
N ALA A 475 -2.23 18.65 23.23
CA ALA A 475 -0.99 18.63 24.02
C ALA A 475 -1.12 19.46 25.32
N GLY A 476 -2.17 20.27 25.43
CA GLY A 476 -2.47 21.14 26.56
C GLY A 476 -1.54 22.35 26.68
N ARG A 477 -0.66 22.57 25.69
CA ARG A 477 0.37 23.61 25.65
C ARG A 477 0.67 24.02 24.21
N PRO A 478 1.07 25.27 23.93
CA PRO A 478 1.32 25.75 22.57
C PRO A 478 2.29 24.85 21.81
N LEU A 479 1.93 24.47 20.58
CA LEU A 479 2.83 23.78 19.67
C LEU A 479 3.46 24.78 18.72
N VAL A 480 4.76 24.62 18.46
CA VAL A 480 5.54 25.60 17.69
C VAL A 480 5.93 25.05 16.32
N ARG A 481 6.46 23.83 16.23
CA ARG A 481 6.84 23.16 14.97
C ARG A 481 6.35 21.73 14.95
N THR A 482 6.18 21.16 13.77
CA THR A 482 5.88 19.74 13.59
C THR A 482 6.61 19.16 12.38
N ALA A 483 6.92 17.87 12.44
CA ALA A 483 7.52 17.12 11.35
C ALA A 483 7.00 15.68 11.39
N PHE A 484 6.70 15.09 10.24
CA PHE A 484 6.53 13.64 10.13
C PHE A 484 7.90 12.97 10.07
N SER A 485 8.01 11.79 10.67
CA SER A 485 9.11 10.87 10.39
C SER A 485 9.00 10.38 8.92
N PRO A 486 10.13 10.09 8.25
CA PRO A 486 10.13 9.67 6.84
C PRO A 486 9.37 8.36 6.57
N ASP A 487 9.21 7.51 7.59
CA ASP A 487 8.38 6.29 7.54
C ASP A 487 6.88 6.58 7.68
N GLY A 488 6.50 7.81 8.07
CA GLY A 488 5.13 8.22 8.31
C GLY A 488 4.55 7.68 9.61
N TRP A 489 5.37 7.08 10.48
CA TRP A 489 4.94 6.37 11.70
C TRP A 489 4.96 7.24 12.94
N SER A 490 5.46 8.47 12.84
CA SER A 490 5.55 9.40 13.95
C SER A 490 5.39 10.84 13.49
N ILE A 491 4.68 11.63 14.30
CA ILE A 491 4.68 13.09 14.20
C ILE A 491 5.48 13.59 15.38
N ALA A 492 6.57 14.30 15.12
CA ALA A 492 7.27 15.07 16.13
C ALA A 492 6.67 16.48 16.18
N ALA A 493 6.53 17.04 17.38
CA ALA A 493 6.25 18.47 17.54
C ALA A 493 6.96 19.03 18.77
N THR A 494 7.37 20.29 18.65
CA THR A 494 7.94 21.05 19.76
C THR A 494 6.82 21.73 20.52
N THR A 495 6.89 21.65 21.85
CA THR A 495 5.90 22.23 22.77
C THR A 495 6.50 23.42 23.52
N GLY A 496 5.65 24.36 23.96
CA GLY A 496 6.06 25.56 24.68
C GLY A 496 6.69 25.33 26.06
N ASP A 497 6.64 24.10 26.60
CA ASP A 497 7.30 23.71 27.85
C ASP A 497 8.75 23.22 27.66
N LEU A 498 9.32 23.50 26.48
CA LEU A 498 10.65 23.10 26.05
C LEU A 498 10.75 21.62 25.66
N SER A 499 9.71 20.80 25.74
CA SER A 499 9.80 19.39 25.33
C SER A 499 9.53 19.15 23.84
N VAL A 500 10.16 18.11 23.32
CA VAL A 500 9.75 17.46 22.07
C VAL A 500 8.89 16.26 22.41
N ARG A 501 7.77 16.12 21.71
CA ARG A 501 6.87 14.98 21.83
C ARG A 501 6.74 14.31 20.48
N LEU A 502 6.71 12.98 20.52
CA LEU A 502 6.40 12.14 19.38
C LEU A 502 5.02 11.55 19.58
N TRP A 503 4.15 11.78 18.62
CA TRP A 503 2.86 11.12 18.52
C TRP A 503 2.95 10.04 17.46
N ASP A 504 2.30 8.92 17.72
CA ASP A 504 1.90 8.04 16.64
C ASP A 504 0.81 8.79 15.83
N PRO A 505 0.91 8.89 14.49
CA PRO A 505 -0.04 9.60 13.66
C PRO A 505 -1.44 8.97 13.67
N VAL A 506 -1.58 7.76 14.22
CA VAL A 506 -2.84 7.02 14.38
C VAL A 506 -3.27 7.00 15.86
N SER A 507 -2.34 6.68 16.77
CA SER A 507 -2.64 6.61 18.20
C SER A 507 -2.78 8.00 18.84
N ARG A 508 -3.77 8.17 19.75
CA ARG A 508 -3.94 9.42 20.52
C ARG A 508 -2.93 9.58 21.65
N SER A 509 -2.04 8.61 21.85
CA SER A 509 -1.03 8.60 22.89
C SER A 509 0.33 9.03 22.34
N PRO A 510 1.07 9.89 23.07
CA PRO A 510 2.45 10.16 22.72
C PRO A 510 3.26 8.86 22.89
N ARG A 511 4.07 8.50 21.88
CA ARG A 511 4.94 7.31 21.91
C ARG A 511 5.94 7.42 23.07
N TRP A 512 6.38 8.65 23.36
CA TRP A 512 7.09 9.00 24.59
C TRP A 512 6.51 10.25 25.25
N PRO A 513 6.35 10.26 26.58
CA PRO A 513 5.84 11.43 27.27
C PRO A 513 6.76 12.66 27.16
N ARG A 514 8.08 12.49 26.97
CA ARG A 514 9.08 13.59 26.95
C ARG A 514 10.44 13.13 26.40
N LEU A 515 10.95 13.77 25.35
CA LEU A 515 12.22 13.35 24.69
C LEU A 515 13.46 14.11 25.16
N ALA A 516 13.34 15.34 25.66
CA ALA A 516 14.48 16.10 26.20
C ALA A 516 14.05 17.32 27.04
N GLU A 517 14.95 17.78 27.92
CA GLU A 517 14.96 19.15 28.48
C GLU A 517 16.03 20.01 27.76
N PRO A 518 15.74 20.59 26.58
CA PRO A 518 16.54 21.69 26.06
C PRO A 518 16.30 22.94 26.93
N SER A 519 17.37 23.66 27.23
CA SER A 519 17.37 24.71 28.24
C SER A 519 16.63 26.00 27.83
N VAL A 520 16.17 26.13 26.58
CA VAL A 520 15.32 27.25 26.08
C VAL A 520 14.57 26.79 24.81
N LEU A 521 13.39 27.39 24.52
CA LEU A 521 12.39 27.00 23.50
C LEU A 521 13.02 26.37 22.24
N PRO A 522 12.74 25.09 21.92
CA PRO A 522 13.26 24.49 20.70
C PRO A 522 12.49 25.03 19.48
N TRP A 523 13.12 25.97 18.76
CA TRP A 523 12.56 26.58 17.55
C TRP A 523 12.69 25.69 16.30
N GLY A 524 13.66 24.78 16.29
CA GLY A 524 13.99 23.92 15.15
C GLY A 524 13.85 22.42 15.46
N LEU A 525 13.27 21.68 14.53
CA LEU A 525 13.02 20.25 14.57
C LEU A 525 13.18 19.68 13.16
N ALA A 526 13.93 18.59 12.99
CA ALA A 526 14.07 17.92 11.70
C ALA A 526 14.42 16.44 11.89
N PHE A 527 13.79 15.55 11.12
CA PHE A 527 14.24 14.16 10.99
C PHE A 527 15.35 14.04 9.95
N SER A 528 16.27 13.09 10.14
CA SER A 528 17.15 12.65 9.06
C SER A 528 16.35 11.95 7.97
N PRO A 529 16.83 11.92 6.70
CA PRO A 529 16.08 11.32 5.59
C PRO A 529 15.78 9.83 5.75
N ASP A 530 16.63 9.09 6.46
CA ASP A 530 16.46 7.68 6.79
C ASP A 530 15.55 7.44 8.01
N GLY A 531 15.12 8.51 8.69
CA GLY A 531 14.28 8.46 9.88
C GLY A 531 15.00 8.01 11.14
N ALA A 532 16.30 7.73 11.11
CA ALA A 532 17.04 7.20 12.26
C ALA A 532 17.32 8.28 13.32
N LEU A 533 17.48 9.54 12.90
CA LEU A 533 17.83 10.65 13.78
C LEU A 533 16.72 11.69 13.83
N LEU A 534 16.50 12.25 15.02
CA LEU A 534 15.73 13.46 15.24
C LEU A 534 16.67 14.56 15.74
N ALA A 535 16.81 15.63 14.97
CA ALA A 535 17.57 16.80 15.37
C ALA A 535 16.67 17.84 16.02
N THR A 536 17.14 18.39 17.13
CA THR A 536 16.46 19.41 17.91
C THR A 536 17.41 20.56 18.19
N ALA A 537 16.95 21.79 17.96
CA ALA A 537 17.73 23.00 18.21
C ALA A 537 17.39 23.54 19.60
N SER A 538 18.40 23.84 20.40
CA SER A 538 18.25 24.51 21.70
C SER A 538 18.64 25.98 21.61
N GLY A 539 17.99 26.83 22.41
CA GLY A 539 18.33 28.26 22.48
C GLY A 539 19.72 28.54 23.08
N ASP A 540 20.34 27.56 23.74
CA ASP A 540 21.75 27.64 24.20
C ASP A 540 22.80 27.52 23.08
N ARG A 541 22.35 27.44 21.82
CA ARG A 541 23.17 27.31 20.60
C ARG A 541 23.70 25.90 20.40
N SER A 542 23.09 24.89 21.01
CA SER A 542 23.38 23.48 20.74
C SER A 542 22.33 22.85 19.81
N VAL A 543 22.75 21.80 19.11
CA VAL A 543 21.84 20.85 18.46
C VAL A 543 21.98 19.52 19.18
N CYS A 544 20.87 18.95 19.63
CA CYS A 544 20.84 17.58 20.12
C CYS A 544 20.31 16.66 19.01
N LEU A 545 21.08 15.61 18.71
CA LEU A 545 20.68 14.51 17.84
C LEU A 545 20.21 13.35 18.71
N HIS A 546 18.98 12.95 18.50
CA HIS A 546 18.33 11.85 19.20
C HIS A 546 18.16 10.67 18.27
N ASP A 547 18.26 9.47 18.82
CA ASP A 547 17.78 8.26 18.15
C ASP A 547 16.25 8.32 18.04
N ALA A 548 15.71 8.29 16.83
CA ALA A 548 14.27 8.45 16.60
C ALA A 548 13.43 7.27 17.11
N ALA A 549 14.05 6.11 17.35
CA ALA A 549 13.38 4.87 17.75
C ALA A 549 13.39 4.60 19.26
N SER A 550 14.34 5.16 20.00
CA SER A 550 14.49 5.04 21.46
C SER A 550 14.41 6.37 22.22
N GLY A 551 14.63 7.48 21.51
CA GLY A 551 14.65 8.84 22.06
C GLY A 551 15.92 9.16 22.83
N ALA A 552 16.92 8.28 22.79
CA ALA A 552 18.20 8.51 23.44
C ALA A 552 18.95 9.66 22.77
N VAL A 553 19.50 10.58 23.56
CA VAL A 553 20.45 11.59 23.05
C VAL A 553 21.70 10.85 22.60
N LEU A 554 21.93 10.82 21.29
CA LEU A 554 23.12 10.22 20.69
C LEU A 554 24.29 11.20 20.70
N ARG A 555 24.01 12.48 20.46
CA ARG A 555 25.04 13.52 20.35
C ARG A 555 24.51 14.92 20.65
N GLU A 556 25.33 15.72 21.31
CA GLU A 556 25.18 17.18 21.40
C GLU A 556 26.25 17.86 20.52
N ILE A 557 25.82 18.69 19.59
CA ILE A 557 26.67 19.53 18.75
C ILE A 557 26.66 20.93 19.33
N ARG A 558 27.76 21.34 19.95
CA ARG A 558 27.96 22.74 20.34
C ARG A 558 28.30 23.56 19.11
N THR A 559 27.35 24.36 18.67
CA THR A 559 27.55 25.14 17.45
C THR A 559 28.53 26.29 17.70
N ARG A 560 29.08 26.82 16.61
CA ARG A 560 29.91 28.03 16.57
C ARG A 560 29.06 29.28 16.37
N HIS A 561 27.75 29.18 16.45
CA HIS A 561 26.86 30.33 16.37
C HIS A 561 27.03 31.21 17.62
N SER A 562 26.89 32.52 17.45
CA SER A 562 26.86 33.47 18.57
C SER A 562 25.45 33.79 19.05
N GLY A 563 24.41 33.32 18.34
CA GLY A 563 23.00 33.56 18.63
C GLY A 563 22.15 32.28 18.60
N ALA A 564 20.91 32.37 19.09
CA ALA A 564 20.01 31.23 19.22
C ALA A 564 19.70 30.60 17.84
N LEU A 565 19.49 29.28 17.83
CA LEU A 565 19.13 28.56 16.61
C LEU A 565 17.63 28.68 16.35
N LYS A 566 17.25 28.93 15.10
CA LYS A 566 15.85 29.12 14.66
C LYS A 566 15.34 27.97 13.80
N ARG A 567 16.19 27.37 12.97
CA ARG A 567 15.81 26.33 12.00
C ARG A 567 16.91 25.30 11.81
N LEU A 568 16.50 24.06 11.53
CA LEU A 568 17.33 22.92 11.19
C LEU A 568 16.85 22.29 9.89
N ALA A 569 17.76 21.75 9.08
CA ALA A 569 17.42 20.91 7.93
C ALA A 569 18.56 19.92 7.65
N PHE A 570 18.22 18.65 7.43
CA PHE A 570 19.19 17.68 6.90
C PHE A 570 19.26 17.78 5.37
N SER A 571 20.44 17.50 4.81
CA SER A 571 20.55 17.23 3.38
C SER A 571 19.88 15.90 3.03
N PRO A 572 19.39 15.72 1.79
CA PRO A 572 18.70 14.49 1.38
C PRO A 572 19.52 13.21 1.50
N ASP A 573 20.85 13.30 1.44
CA ASP A 573 21.79 12.19 1.64
C ASP A 573 22.17 11.96 3.12
N GLY A 574 21.63 12.77 4.04
CA GLY A 574 21.91 12.73 5.47
C GLY A 574 23.34 13.13 5.86
N GLN A 575 24.18 13.57 4.92
CA GLN A 575 25.60 13.87 5.18
C GLN A 575 25.82 15.26 5.78
N LEU A 576 24.87 16.16 5.62
CA LEU A 576 24.93 17.52 6.15
C LEU A 576 23.70 17.83 7.00
N LEU A 577 23.92 18.60 8.05
CA LEU A 577 22.90 19.29 8.81
C LEU A 577 23.15 20.80 8.68
N ALA A 578 22.14 21.55 8.26
CA ALA A 578 22.18 23.00 8.20
C ALA A 578 21.47 23.62 9.42
N THR A 579 22.07 24.68 9.98
CA THR A 579 21.54 25.44 11.12
C THR A 579 21.41 26.92 10.77
N GLY A 580 20.28 27.54 11.13
CA GLY A 580 20.03 28.98 10.97
C GLY A 580 19.91 29.66 12.31
N SER A 581 20.47 30.87 12.45
CA SER A 581 20.64 31.52 13.75
C SER A 581 20.26 33.00 13.74
N THR A 582 19.98 33.52 14.94
CA THR A 582 19.85 34.95 15.20
C THR A 582 21.16 35.72 15.01
N ASP A 583 22.30 35.04 14.85
CA ASP A 583 23.58 35.68 14.52
C ASP A 583 23.75 36.06 13.05
N THR A 584 22.65 36.05 12.29
CA THR A 584 22.57 36.39 10.86
C THR A 584 23.30 35.43 9.92
N THR A 585 23.73 34.26 10.42
CA THR A 585 24.43 33.26 9.60
C THR A 585 23.68 31.93 9.55
N ALA A 586 23.92 31.19 8.47
CA ALA A 586 23.68 29.75 8.44
C ALA A 586 25.01 28.98 8.50
N ARG A 587 25.00 27.76 9.03
CA ARG A 587 26.19 26.90 9.11
C ARG A 587 25.85 25.46 8.75
N LEU A 588 26.85 24.74 8.26
CA LEU A 588 26.77 23.33 7.92
C LEU A 588 27.56 22.47 8.91
N TRP A 589 27.06 21.29 9.21
CA TRP A 589 27.62 20.33 10.14
C TRP A 589 27.57 18.94 9.54
N ASP A 590 28.56 18.12 9.84
CA ASP A 590 28.47 16.67 9.65
C ASP A 590 27.74 16.10 10.88
N PRO A 591 26.54 15.50 10.71
CA PRO A 591 25.75 15.00 11.83
C PRO A 591 26.38 13.76 12.50
N HIS A 592 27.20 12.98 11.79
CA HIS A 592 27.84 11.79 12.32
C HIS A 592 29.02 12.15 13.23
N THR A 593 29.83 13.13 12.82
CA THR A 593 31.01 13.58 13.59
C THR A 593 30.72 14.75 14.52
N GLY A 594 29.65 15.51 14.28
CA GLY A 594 29.34 16.75 14.97
C GLY A 594 30.27 17.92 14.61
N LYS A 595 31.12 17.77 13.59
CA LYS A 595 32.07 18.80 13.19
C LYS A 595 31.43 19.78 12.21
N GLY A 596 31.74 21.06 12.36
CA GLY A 596 31.32 22.09 11.40
C GLY A 596 32.03 21.91 10.06
N VAL A 597 31.28 22.00 8.96
CA VAL A 597 31.79 21.87 7.59
C VAL A 597 32.01 23.28 7.04
N GLY A 598 33.27 23.64 6.80
CA GLY A 598 33.67 24.92 6.23
C GLY A 598 33.33 26.17 7.07
N GLN A 599 33.01 27.27 6.40
CA GLN A 599 32.76 28.59 6.98
C GLN A 599 31.27 28.88 7.15
N ALA A 600 30.96 29.95 7.90
CA ALA A 600 29.58 30.42 8.02
C ALA A 600 29.09 31.02 6.69
N LEU A 601 27.87 30.68 6.30
CA LEU A 601 27.17 31.25 5.14
C LEU A 601 26.69 32.65 5.55
N ARG A 602 27.44 33.67 5.11
CA ARG A 602 27.25 35.08 5.46
C ARG A 602 26.61 35.83 4.29
N GLY A 603 25.56 36.60 4.56
CA GLY A 603 24.93 37.45 3.56
C GLY A 603 23.60 38.04 3.99
N HIS A 604 22.90 37.43 4.95
CA HIS A 604 21.68 38.00 5.54
C HIS A 604 22.02 39.19 6.44
N GLY A 605 21.21 40.25 6.34
CA GLY A 605 21.34 41.46 7.17
C GLY A 605 20.68 41.35 8.54
N ASN A 606 19.94 40.26 8.81
CA ASN A 606 19.22 40.01 10.04
C ASN A 606 19.12 38.48 10.29
N GLU A 607 18.41 38.05 11.33
CA GLU A 607 18.27 36.64 11.74
C GLU A 607 17.91 35.71 10.56
N VAL A 608 18.55 34.53 10.50
CA VAL A 608 18.19 33.47 9.54
C VAL A 608 17.14 32.59 10.19
N VAL A 609 15.91 32.62 9.65
CA VAL A 609 14.73 32.01 10.28
C VAL A 609 14.17 30.81 9.52
N GLY A 610 14.51 30.64 8.23
CA GLY A 610 14.13 29.47 7.44
C GLY A 610 15.30 28.89 6.65
N ILE A 611 15.31 27.57 6.50
CA ILE A 611 16.36 26.78 5.84
C ILE A 611 15.71 25.55 5.19
N CYS A 612 16.12 25.23 3.96
CA CYS A 612 15.71 24.00 3.27
C CYS A 612 16.76 23.60 2.22
N PHE A 613 17.08 22.31 2.10
CA PHE A 613 17.87 21.79 0.99
C PHE A 613 16.98 21.48 -0.22
N SER A 614 17.51 21.59 -1.43
CA SER A 614 16.84 21.02 -2.60
C SER A 614 16.83 19.49 -2.51
N PRO A 615 15.86 18.80 -3.15
CA PRO A 615 15.74 17.34 -3.11
C PRO A 615 16.97 16.59 -3.64
N ASP A 616 17.73 17.20 -4.55
CA ASP A 616 18.99 16.66 -5.08
C ASP A 616 20.23 17.02 -4.23
N GLY A 617 20.04 17.78 -3.15
CA GLY A 617 21.10 18.25 -2.23
C GLY A 617 22.07 19.27 -2.83
N ARG A 618 21.83 19.75 -4.06
CA ARG A 618 22.75 20.67 -4.76
C ARG A 618 22.59 22.11 -4.34
N LEU A 619 21.43 22.48 -3.80
CA LEU A 619 21.10 23.83 -3.36
C LEU A 619 20.72 23.82 -1.89
N LEU A 620 21.10 24.88 -1.18
CA LEU A 620 20.56 25.22 0.13
C LEU A 620 19.89 26.59 0.03
N ALA A 621 18.61 26.66 0.39
CA ALA A 621 17.89 27.91 0.52
C ALA A 621 17.90 28.37 1.98
N THR A 622 18.15 29.67 2.19
CA THR A 622 18.02 30.33 3.49
C THR A 622 17.12 31.55 3.35
N SER A 623 16.31 31.82 4.37
CA SER A 623 15.45 33.00 4.47
C SER A 623 15.68 33.72 5.79
N GLY A 624 15.52 35.05 5.76
CA GLY A 624 15.84 35.88 6.91
C GLY A 624 14.76 36.90 7.29
N ALA A 625 14.94 37.45 8.48
CA ALA A 625 14.22 38.63 8.97
C ALA A 625 14.57 39.92 8.21
N ASP A 626 15.56 39.86 7.31
CA ASP A 626 15.89 40.91 6.35
C ASP A 626 14.97 40.92 5.12
N GLY A 627 14.05 39.95 5.02
CA GLY A 627 13.12 39.81 3.90
C GLY A 627 13.72 39.16 2.65
N GLY A 628 15.02 38.84 2.68
CA GLY A 628 15.71 38.22 1.56
C GLY A 628 15.67 36.69 1.64
N VAL A 629 15.67 36.04 0.48
CA VAL A 629 15.92 34.60 0.34
C VAL A 629 17.21 34.39 -0.46
N ARG A 630 18.09 33.53 0.01
CA ARG A 630 19.41 33.29 -0.61
C ARG A 630 19.59 31.82 -0.93
N LEU A 631 20.24 31.54 -2.06
CA LEU A 631 20.63 30.21 -2.49
C LEU A 631 22.14 30.04 -2.40
N TRP A 632 22.55 28.92 -1.82
CA TRP A 632 23.93 28.54 -1.61
C TRP A 632 24.21 27.20 -2.28
N ASP A 633 25.43 27.01 -2.75
CA ASP A 633 25.97 25.70 -3.04
C ASP A 633 26.52 25.11 -1.73
N PRO A 634 25.99 23.99 -1.22
CA PRO A 634 26.45 23.41 0.05
C PRO A 634 27.91 22.94 0.03
N ARG A 635 28.45 22.59 -1.14
CA ARG A 635 29.82 22.07 -1.30
C ARG A 635 30.83 23.19 -1.31
N THR A 636 30.57 24.22 -2.11
CA THR A 636 31.49 25.37 -2.25
C THR A 636 31.24 26.46 -1.20
N GLN A 637 30.06 26.43 -0.56
CA GLN A 637 29.59 27.40 0.43
C GLN A 637 29.51 28.82 -0.11
N GLN A 638 29.39 28.95 -1.42
CA GLN A 638 29.24 30.22 -2.10
C GLN A 638 27.76 30.50 -2.34
N GLN A 639 27.41 31.79 -2.24
CA GLN A 639 26.11 32.26 -2.68
C GLN A 639 26.07 32.16 -4.21
N LEU A 640 25.05 31.50 -4.75
CA LEU A 640 24.98 31.18 -6.17
C LEU A 640 24.60 32.37 -7.04
N ARG A 641 23.85 33.34 -6.48
CA ARG A 641 23.29 34.48 -7.20
C ARG A 641 22.81 35.57 -6.23
N ALA A 642 22.32 36.68 -6.79
CA ALA A 642 21.66 37.73 -6.01
C ALA A 642 20.48 37.16 -5.18
N PRO A 643 20.20 37.73 -3.99
CA PRO A 643 19.05 37.35 -3.19
C PRO A 643 17.73 37.48 -3.96
N PHE A 644 16.75 36.65 -3.62
CA PHE A 644 15.39 36.80 -4.12
C PHE A 644 14.69 37.84 -3.27
N ASP A 645 14.50 39.00 -3.87
CA ASP A 645 13.85 40.16 -3.26
C ASP A 645 12.38 40.22 -3.70
N GLY A 646 11.48 40.50 -2.75
CA GLY A 646 10.06 40.66 -3.06
C GLY A 646 9.16 40.69 -1.83
N HIS A 647 9.50 39.93 -0.79
CA HIS A 647 8.74 39.95 0.46
C HIS A 647 8.94 41.27 1.23
N ARG A 648 7.85 41.75 1.85
CA ARG A 648 7.87 42.96 2.70
C ARG A 648 7.97 42.55 4.17
N GLY A 649 9.21 42.39 4.65
CA GLY A 649 9.50 41.97 6.03
C GLY A 649 9.96 40.51 6.11
N THR A 650 10.00 39.94 7.30
CA THR A 650 10.56 38.60 7.57
C THR A 650 9.98 37.51 6.67
N VAL A 651 10.85 36.70 6.07
CA VAL A 651 10.46 35.47 5.36
C VAL A 651 10.65 34.30 6.32
N TRP A 652 9.55 33.76 6.86
CA TRP A 652 9.56 32.75 7.93
C TRP A 652 9.83 31.33 7.43
N ALA A 653 9.40 31.02 6.21
CA ALA A 653 9.47 29.67 5.67
C ALA A 653 9.98 29.65 4.22
N VAL A 654 10.75 28.60 3.94
CA VAL A 654 11.23 28.24 2.60
C VAL A 654 11.09 26.74 2.40
N SER A 655 10.62 26.31 1.24
CA SER A 655 10.43 24.89 0.92
C SER A 655 10.63 24.66 -0.57
N PHE A 656 11.42 23.65 -0.94
CA PHE A 656 11.53 23.22 -2.34
C PHE A 656 10.41 22.24 -2.68
N ALA A 657 9.89 22.32 -3.91
CA ALA A 657 9.08 21.26 -4.48
C ALA A 657 9.91 19.97 -4.62
N PRO A 658 9.29 18.78 -4.57
CA PRO A 658 10.00 17.49 -4.65
C PRO A 658 10.81 17.28 -5.93
N ASP A 659 10.45 17.95 -7.03
CA ASP A 659 11.19 17.93 -8.29
C ASP A 659 12.36 18.93 -8.34
N GLY A 660 12.50 19.78 -7.31
CA GLY A 660 13.50 20.83 -7.18
C GLY A 660 13.32 22.03 -8.11
N ARG A 661 12.25 22.09 -8.92
CA ARG A 661 12.06 23.11 -9.95
C ARG A 661 11.41 24.39 -9.42
N VAL A 662 10.71 24.30 -8.30
CA VAL A 662 10.02 25.42 -7.66
C VAL A 662 10.52 25.56 -6.22
N LEU A 663 10.84 26.80 -5.83
CA LEU A 663 11.06 27.18 -4.44
C LEU A 663 9.86 28.02 -3.98
N ALA A 664 9.21 27.62 -2.89
CA ALA A 664 8.18 28.41 -2.24
C ALA A 664 8.75 29.15 -1.02
N THR A 665 8.31 30.39 -0.82
CA THR A 665 8.72 31.26 0.27
C THR A 665 7.49 31.93 0.89
N ALA A 666 7.47 32.12 2.20
CA ALA A 666 6.34 32.74 2.89
C ALA A 666 6.78 33.63 4.04
N GLY A 667 6.06 34.72 4.29
CA GLY A 667 6.54 35.76 5.19
C GLY A 667 5.48 36.60 5.90
N ALA A 668 5.98 37.63 6.59
CA ALA A 668 5.22 38.59 7.39
C ALA A 668 4.24 39.44 6.58
N ASP A 669 4.41 39.50 5.26
CA ASP A 669 3.52 40.21 4.34
C ASP A 669 2.23 39.45 3.98
N ALA A 670 1.95 38.34 4.68
CA ALA A 670 0.79 37.46 4.49
C ALA A 670 0.73 36.80 3.10
N THR A 671 1.85 36.77 2.35
CA THR A 671 1.91 36.16 1.03
C THR A 671 2.78 34.90 1.01
N VAL A 672 2.46 34.02 0.06
CA VAL A 672 3.36 32.96 -0.40
C VAL A 672 3.85 33.33 -1.79
N ARG A 673 5.13 33.11 -2.08
CA ARG A 673 5.73 33.38 -3.40
C ARG A 673 6.42 32.14 -3.92
N LEU A 674 6.29 31.92 -5.21
CA LEU A 674 6.93 30.82 -5.93
C LEU A 674 8.07 31.38 -6.77
N TRP A 675 9.18 30.64 -6.84
CA TRP A 675 10.39 31.07 -7.54
C TRP A 675 10.96 29.93 -8.37
N ASP A 676 11.55 30.28 -9.51
CA ASP A 676 12.47 29.43 -10.22
C ASP A 676 13.86 29.57 -9.56
N PRO A 677 14.37 28.53 -8.87
CA PRO A 677 15.62 28.62 -8.15
C PRO A 677 16.84 28.72 -9.09
N VAL A 678 16.74 28.23 -10.32
CA VAL A 678 17.83 28.25 -11.31
C VAL A 678 17.95 29.65 -11.93
N ARG A 679 16.82 30.22 -12.34
CA ARG A 679 16.76 31.55 -12.98
C ARG A 679 16.76 32.68 -11.97
N GLY A 680 16.32 32.43 -10.74
CA GLY A 680 16.15 33.41 -9.67
C GLY A 680 15.06 34.43 -9.96
N VAL A 681 13.97 33.97 -10.57
CA VAL A 681 12.82 34.82 -10.92
C VAL A 681 11.57 34.33 -10.22
N GLN A 682 10.70 35.25 -9.83
CA GLN A 682 9.40 34.90 -9.27
C GLN A 682 8.51 34.28 -10.35
N LEU A 683 7.81 33.20 -9.99
CA LEU A 683 6.83 32.51 -10.81
C LEU A 683 5.44 33.03 -10.45
N GLY A 684 4.80 33.72 -11.40
CA GLY A 684 3.46 34.27 -11.22
C GLY A 684 3.36 35.39 -10.18
N ALA A 685 2.12 35.74 -9.84
CA ALA A 685 1.83 36.71 -8.78
C ALA A 685 1.98 36.08 -7.38
N PRO A 686 2.23 36.87 -6.32
CA PRO A 686 2.19 36.36 -4.95
C PRO A 686 0.84 35.73 -4.64
N LEU A 687 0.85 34.55 -4.03
CA LEU A 687 -0.36 33.86 -3.59
C LEU A 687 -0.87 34.58 -2.34
N SER A 688 -2.10 35.08 -2.43
CA SER A 688 -2.74 35.88 -1.39
C SER A 688 -4.02 35.19 -0.91
N GLY A 689 -4.25 35.22 0.40
CA GLY A 689 -5.40 34.54 1.01
C GLY A 689 -5.32 34.41 2.52
N HIS A 690 -4.12 34.46 3.11
CA HIS A 690 -3.94 34.59 4.55
C HIS A 690 -4.29 36.01 5.02
N ALA A 691 -4.89 36.11 6.20
CA ALA A 691 -5.24 37.40 6.82
C ALA A 691 -4.09 37.99 7.64
N SER A 692 -3.03 37.22 7.88
CA SER A 692 -1.86 37.61 8.67
C SER A 692 -0.61 36.87 8.20
N ALA A 693 0.52 37.07 8.88
CA ALA A 693 1.82 36.46 8.54
C ALA A 693 1.72 34.95 8.32
N VAL A 694 2.43 34.45 7.32
CA VAL A 694 2.53 33.01 7.02
C VAL A 694 3.82 32.48 7.63
N HIS A 695 3.72 31.46 8.49
CA HIS A 695 4.82 30.96 9.31
C HIS A 695 5.50 29.72 8.77
N GLU A 696 4.75 28.85 8.08
CA GLU A 696 5.24 27.54 7.65
C GLU A 696 4.70 27.18 6.25
N LEU A 697 5.51 26.43 5.49
CA LEU A 697 5.21 25.91 4.16
C LEU A 697 5.60 24.44 4.07
N ALA A 698 4.81 23.64 3.35
CA ALA A 698 5.17 22.27 3.00
C ALA A 698 4.60 21.90 1.63
N PHE A 699 5.42 21.38 0.73
CA PHE A 699 4.92 20.70 -0.47
C PHE A 699 4.43 19.29 -0.12
N SER A 700 3.40 18.81 -0.80
CA SER A 700 3.05 17.40 -0.80
C SER A 700 4.16 16.57 -1.46
N PRO A 701 4.34 15.30 -1.10
CA PRO A 701 5.41 14.45 -1.66
C PRO A 701 5.35 14.27 -3.19
N ASP A 702 4.15 14.33 -3.77
CA ASP A 702 3.90 14.29 -5.22
C ASP A 702 4.10 15.66 -5.93
N GLY A 703 4.33 16.73 -5.15
CA GLY A 703 4.49 18.10 -5.63
C GLY A 703 3.21 18.75 -6.16
N GLN A 704 2.05 18.08 -6.05
CA GLN A 704 0.79 18.58 -6.61
C GLN A 704 0.13 19.65 -5.73
N LEU A 705 0.47 19.70 -4.45
CA LEU A 705 -0.04 20.68 -3.50
C LEU A 705 1.10 21.40 -2.78
N LEU A 706 0.86 22.68 -2.51
CA LEU A 706 1.60 23.45 -1.53
C LEU A 706 0.64 23.80 -0.39
N ALA A 707 1.02 23.46 0.84
CA ALA A 707 0.30 23.90 2.03
C ALA A 707 1.03 25.11 2.65
N SER A 708 0.24 26.07 3.16
CA SER A 708 0.74 27.21 3.94
C SER A 708 -0.03 27.35 5.24
N ALA A 709 0.63 27.75 6.31
CA ALA A 709 0.06 27.93 7.65
C ALA A 709 0.43 29.29 8.24
N GLY A 710 -0.55 29.98 8.83
CA GLY A 710 -0.41 31.38 9.25
C GLY A 710 -0.75 31.69 10.70
N GLU A 711 -0.38 32.92 11.09
CA GLU A 711 -0.75 33.56 12.37
C GLU A 711 -2.26 33.72 12.53
N ASP A 712 -3.00 33.72 11.42
CA ASP A 712 -4.46 33.79 11.36
C ASP A 712 -5.17 32.51 11.84
N GLY A 713 -4.44 31.48 12.26
CA GLY A 713 -5.02 30.22 12.73
C GLY A 713 -5.51 29.32 11.59
N VAL A 714 -5.16 29.64 10.35
CA VAL A 714 -5.62 28.94 9.15
C VAL A 714 -4.46 28.25 8.46
N ALA A 715 -4.72 27.07 7.89
CA ALA A 715 -3.89 26.51 6.84
C ALA A 715 -4.64 26.51 5.49
N LEU A 716 -3.92 26.82 4.41
CA LEU A 716 -4.43 26.90 3.04
C LEU A 716 -3.67 25.90 2.16
N LEU A 717 -4.37 25.37 1.15
CA LEU A 717 -3.80 24.53 0.11
C LEU A 717 -3.81 25.27 -1.22
N TRP A 718 -2.73 25.11 -1.98
CA TRP A 718 -2.51 25.77 -3.26
C TRP A 718 -2.08 24.75 -4.30
N ASP A 719 -2.49 24.99 -5.53
CA ASP A 719 -1.89 24.36 -6.71
C ASP A 719 -0.65 25.18 -7.09
N PRO A 720 0.56 24.61 -7.03
CA PRO A 720 1.79 25.34 -7.29
C PRO A 720 2.02 25.66 -8.78
N VAL A 721 1.28 25.02 -9.70
CA VAL A 721 1.36 25.29 -11.13
C VAL A 721 0.48 26.49 -11.50
N THR A 722 -0.75 26.51 -11.02
CA THR A 722 -1.71 27.59 -11.33
C THR A 722 -1.62 28.76 -10.36
N GLY A 723 -1.14 28.53 -9.14
CA GLY A 723 -1.20 29.49 -8.04
C GLY A 723 -2.60 29.64 -7.44
N GLU A 724 -3.56 28.82 -7.86
CA GLU A 724 -4.92 28.89 -7.34
C GLU A 724 -5.05 28.14 -6.02
N ARG A 725 -6.01 28.58 -5.21
CA ARG A 725 -6.34 27.91 -3.95
C ARG A 725 -7.15 26.64 -4.21
N VAL A 726 -6.75 25.55 -3.56
CA VAL A 726 -7.42 24.25 -3.65
C VAL A 726 -8.30 24.03 -2.42
N GLY A 727 -9.59 23.85 -2.63
CA GLY A 727 -10.56 23.53 -1.57
C GLY A 727 -10.79 24.64 -0.54
N SER A 728 -11.44 24.28 0.58
CA SER A 728 -11.75 25.18 1.68
C SER A 728 -10.56 25.39 2.62
N ALA A 729 -10.57 26.48 3.40
CA ALA A 729 -9.56 26.73 4.42
C ALA A 729 -9.60 25.61 5.45
N LEU A 730 -8.43 25.18 5.92
CA LEU A 730 -8.29 24.27 7.02
C LEU A 730 -8.37 25.09 8.31
N THR A 731 -9.60 25.26 8.79
CA THR A 731 -9.92 26.13 9.93
C THR A 731 -10.16 25.32 11.19
N GLY A 732 -9.87 25.93 12.34
CA GLY A 732 -10.31 25.42 13.64
C GLY A 732 -9.27 25.60 14.73
N HIS A 733 -8.02 25.94 14.38
CA HIS A 733 -7.08 26.40 15.39
C HIS A 733 -7.52 27.74 15.99
N GLU A 734 -7.42 27.86 17.31
CA GLU A 734 -7.77 29.09 18.05
C GLU A 734 -6.56 30.03 18.23
N GLY A 735 -5.41 29.65 17.67
CA GLY A 735 -4.19 30.45 17.68
C GLY A 735 -3.33 30.16 16.46
N ALA A 736 -2.24 30.92 16.32
CA ALA A 736 -1.31 30.82 15.19
C ALA A 736 -0.87 29.38 14.90
N VAL A 737 -0.90 28.99 13.62
CA VAL A 737 -0.42 27.68 13.17
C VAL A 737 1.06 27.82 12.81
N GLY A 738 1.91 27.25 13.65
CA GLY A 738 3.37 27.36 13.53
C GLY A 738 4.04 26.12 12.93
N GLY A 739 3.34 24.98 12.91
CA GLY A 739 3.84 23.74 12.33
C GLY A 739 2.92 23.20 11.24
N LEU A 740 3.53 22.72 10.16
CA LEU A 740 2.85 22.19 8.99
C LEU A 740 3.72 21.07 8.38
N ALA A 741 3.17 19.87 8.20
CA ALA A 741 3.90 18.77 7.58
C ALA A 741 2.95 17.79 6.88
N PHE A 742 3.27 17.39 5.65
CA PHE A 742 2.61 16.27 4.98
C PHE A 742 3.17 14.94 5.49
N SER A 743 2.35 13.90 5.50
CA SER A 743 2.83 12.53 5.60
C SER A 743 3.62 12.16 4.33
N PRO A 744 4.57 11.19 4.42
CA PRO A 744 5.41 10.80 3.28
C PRO A 744 4.65 10.26 2.05
N ASP A 745 3.44 9.75 2.25
CA ASP A 745 2.51 9.30 1.20
C ASP A 745 1.56 10.41 0.70
N GLY A 746 1.56 11.57 1.36
CA GLY A 746 0.72 12.72 1.02
C GLY A 746 -0.74 12.63 1.49
N SER A 747 -1.15 11.50 2.08
CA SER A 747 -2.55 11.25 2.49
C SER A 747 -3.01 12.12 3.67
N LEU A 748 -2.06 12.54 4.51
CA LEU A 748 -2.30 13.35 5.69
C LEU A 748 -1.51 14.66 5.66
N LEU A 749 -2.11 15.69 6.22
CA LEU A 749 -1.45 16.93 6.60
C LEU A 749 -1.62 17.14 8.11
N ALA A 750 -0.53 17.35 8.82
CA ALA A 750 -0.55 17.76 10.23
C ALA A 750 -0.38 19.28 10.35
N THR A 751 -1.23 19.90 11.16
CA THR A 751 -1.12 21.31 11.55
C THR A 751 -0.97 21.41 13.07
N ALA A 752 0.01 22.18 13.52
CA ALA A 752 0.30 22.38 14.93
C ALA A 752 0.12 23.84 15.32
N GLY A 753 -0.79 24.10 16.26
CA GLY A 753 -1.20 25.44 16.66
C GLY A 753 -0.70 25.88 18.03
N ARG A 754 -0.59 27.19 18.24
CA ARG A 754 -0.33 27.81 19.55
C ARG A 754 -1.48 27.62 20.55
N ASP A 755 -2.64 27.20 20.07
CA ASP A 755 -3.75 26.68 20.89
C ASP A 755 -3.41 25.35 21.59
N GLY A 756 -2.26 24.77 21.26
CA GLY A 756 -1.77 23.53 21.84
C GLY A 756 -2.46 22.28 21.32
N THR A 757 -3.08 22.40 20.14
CA THR A 757 -3.67 21.28 19.42
C THR A 757 -2.81 20.90 18.23
N LEU A 758 -2.68 19.60 18.00
CA LEU A 758 -2.22 19.03 16.74
C LEU A 758 -3.46 18.52 16.00
N ARG A 759 -3.76 19.12 14.84
CA ARG A 759 -4.85 18.69 13.96
C ARG A 759 -4.26 17.91 12.80
N ARG A 760 -5.00 16.90 12.34
CA ARG A 760 -4.66 16.08 11.20
C ARG A 760 -5.78 16.19 10.18
N TRP A 761 -5.40 16.32 8.93
CA TRP A 761 -6.30 16.51 7.81
C TRP A 761 -6.04 15.42 6.80
N ILE A 762 -7.06 14.64 6.47
CA ILE A 762 -6.98 13.74 5.33
C ILE A 762 -7.08 14.59 4.08
N ILE A 763 -6.02 14.55 3.29
CA ILE A 763 -5.91 15.22 2.01
C ILE A 763 -6.08 14.13 0.95
N ALA A 764 -7.13 14.24 0.14
CA ALA A 764 -7.23 13.42 -1.06
C ALA A 764 -6.14 13.89 -2.03
N THR A 765 -4.96 13.27 -1.95
CA THR A 765 -3.97 13.28 -3.02
C THR A 765 -4.39 12.25 -4.07
N VAL A 766 -4.01 12.48 -5.33
CA VAL A 766 -4.45 11.67 -6.48
C VAL A 766 -3.38 10.65 -6.82
#